data_AF-A0A817I0R1-F1
#
_entry.id   AF-A0A817I0R1-F1
#
_cell.length_a   1.000
_cell.length_b   1.000
_cell.length_c   1.000
_cell.angle_alpha   90.00
_cell.angle_beta   90.00
_cell.angle_gamma   90.00
#
_symmetry.space_group_name_H-M   'P 1'
#
loop_
_entity.id
_entity.type
_entity.pdbx_description
1 polymer ?
#
loop_
_entity_poly.entity_id
_entity_poly.type
_entity_poly.pdbx_seq_one_letter_code
_entity_poly.pdbx_strand_id
1 'polypeptide(L)'
;MGWLQTVQPVHRCKLEIFESIILHGHVMSLEYMDNLSKPKFVANSILQHSQIRRIERLKISQCADNAREYITALVSDIYEKAGFLKRYAGDVTESFTTHVDDTARLADRAELIRRKERALSAQLKNQEDMKTIRAKTKEIAEASIKLNLNKSGIGYSVDKKLGTNKAIFSILGPHTGHHYGDVVLIFKREILHHPDANFSLQAATSYFSGNCYEWRPWFGTAPNPKVESTQIDLFHKTKLHPSVPGYEYATALELIAITSRKMNKTPVEIDLDKVIQRWLTVDSHEVIEAHLPPLIPLDYIEQIYMPQSIYKALSENTHNIVDDLFKDCLTLSDKESKDYNKFVVEELNERFRPDDPHSVSRPTRGAILTIPSTNFNDHYVLPLTISQAEEQYRHDHPHITRESTIYIYWQLMNGDMMLTLSAKPIDADETNAKDSCLICYVAPKSSFDASDDVEYHEQTSYLNSGQPYEHSVFVSEKRFAGKSNEFYMGCNTDDLMTLCLEIQRATGVVNLSHAGPNAIYNHQKISWKFPKTELDTKKLEFIHVSAGNRTVPIRNLIITFEKQEDLHLTLNPDFIKGTSYMTEKASTETRIDRTQMHHPTQDDQNAASHGLVTQFLNRVSQIKDIVFGADDSSSLKPCPKGFNCLIQFSDNAKTHNSQYSHPCRYAELCRNPEPNLTHPRAPRELPHCSSDTNCKQLCDPIHRAHFFHTDLPFYLIPCRRQKSCNDNSEGHRKKYSHGEEGLEEIGEETFEGRVDYFSLKIFFHFHLSYTVVSAQSTQHRQKMQKHTIVPATRVPCKWGSRCRDAADAKHCEKYSHPPGIEKNDNRIPCKWGTQCHDHKSDHRRKYSHPSA
;
A
#
# COMPACT_ATOMS: atom_id res chain seq x y z
N MET A 1 -7.88 15.27 9.41
CA MET A 1 -7.76 14.53 8.13
C MET A 1 -6.98 13.24 8.31
N GLY A 2 -5.82 13.25 8.99
CA GLY A 2 -5.05 12.02 9.26
C GLY A 2 -5.85 10.87 9.90
N TRP A 3 -6.81 11.15 10.77
CA TRP A 3 -7.71 10.12 11.32
C TRP A 3 -8.53 9.35 10.25
N LEU A 4 -8.91 9.98 9.14
CA LEU A 4 -9.60 9.26 8.07
C LEU A 4 -8.70 8.23 7.37
N GLN A 5 -7.39 8.33 7.56
CA GLN A 5 -6.40 7.37 7.09
C GLN A 5 -6.21 6.19 8.06
N THR A 6 -6.77 6.25 9.27
CA THR A 6 -6.68 5.18 10.28
C THR A 6 -7.95 4.33 10.38
N VAL A 7 -9.11 4.86 9.97
CA VAL A 7 -10.38 4.11 10.03
C VAL A 7 -10.36 2.84 9.14
N GLN A 8 -10.95 1.75 9.61
CA GLN A 8 -10.95 0.47 8.90
C GLN A 8 -12.37 0.02 8.55
N PRO A 9 -12.55 -0.78 7.48
CA PRO A 9 -13.86 -1.34 7.18
C PRO A 9 -14.22 -2.41 8.22
N VAL A 10 -15.40 -2.26 8.83
CA VAL A 10 -15.94 -3.15 9.85
C VAL A 10 -17.20 -3.80 9.31
N HIS A 11 -17.18 -5.12 9.20
CA HIS A 11 -18.29 -5.94 8.75
C HIS A 11 -18.89 -6.73 9.91
N ARG A 12 -20.21 -6.88 9.92
CA ARG A 12 -20.94 -7.66 10.93
C ARG A 12 -21.71 -8.77 10.25
N CYS A 13 -21.68 -9.96 10.82
CA CYS A 13 -22.39 -11.11 10.29
C CYS A 13 -22.88 -12.05 11.40
N LYS A 14 -23.84 -12.91 11.04
CA LYS A 14 -24.35 -13.99 11.91
C LYS A 14 -23.44 -15.21 11.83
N LEU A 15 -23.57 -16.09 12.82
CA LEU A 15 -22.82 -17.35 12.92
C LEU A 15 -22.83 -18.16 11.61
N GLU A 16 -23.99 -18.34 10.98
CA GLU A 16 -24.12 -19.16 9.77
C GLU A 16 -23.39 -18.57 8.57
N ILE A 17 -23.35 -17.24 8.49
CA ILE A 17 -22.58 -16.53 7.45
C ILE A 17 -21.09 -16.64 7.76
N PHE A 18 -20.69 -16.44 9.01
CA PHE A 18 -19.30 -16.56 9.42
C PHE A 18 -18.73 -17.96 9.13
N GLU A 19 -19.44 -19.04 9.51
CA GLU A 19 -19.02 -20.40 9.16
C GLU A 19 -18.86 -20.56 7.64
N SER A 20 -19.79 -20.02 6.85
CA SER A 20 -19.69 -20.10 5.39
C SER A 20 -18.50 -19.32 4.84
N ILE A 21 -18.16 -18.16 5.41
CA ILE A 21 -16.96 -17.39 5.06
C ILE A 21 -15.71 -18.24 5.28
N ILE A 22 -15.61 -18.91 6.42
CA ILE A 22 -14.46 -19.76 6.78
C ILE A 22 -14.34 -20.95 5.83
N LEU A 23 -15.44 -21.67 5.57
CA LEU A 23 -15.44 -22.87 4.75
C LEU A 23 -15.20 -22.58 3.25
N HIS A 24 -15.69 -21.45 2.75
CA HIS A 24 -15.41 -21.00 1.38
C HIS A 24 -14.00 -20.39 1.21
N GLY A 25 -13.40 -19.92 2.31
CA GLY A 25 -12.08 -19.30 2.30
C GLY A 25 -12.07 -17.84 1.86
N HIS A 26 -13.22 -17.16 1.88
CA HIS A 26 -13.35 -15.75 1.54
C HIS A 26 -14.69 -15.16 2.03
N VAL A 27 -14.70 -13.87 2.34
CA VAL A 27 -15.94 -13.08 2.46
C VAL A 27 -16.50 -12.82 1.06
N MET A 28 -17.82 -12.74 0.93
CA MET A 28 -18.51 -12.74 -0.36
C MET A 28 -19.69 -11.77 -0.39
N SER A 29 -19.94 -11.16 -1.55
CA SER A 29 -21.11 -10.30 -1.77
C SER A 29 -22.40 -11.10 -1.88
N LEU A 30 -23.55 -10.42 -1.76
CA LEU A 30 -24.86 -11.05 -1.87
C LEU A 30 -25.07 -11.71 -3.25
N GLU A 31 -24.63 -11.07 -4.33
CA GLU A 31 -24.69 -11.64 -5.68
C GLU A 31 -23.88 -12.94 -5.79
N TYR A 32 -22.71 -12.99 -5.13
CA TYR A 32 -21.91 -14.21 -5.08
C TYR A 32 -22.64 -15.32 -4.32
N MET A 33 -23.22 -14.99 -3.16
CA MET A 33 -24.02 -15.93 -2.35
C MET A 33 -25.24 -16.46 -3.12
N ASP A 34 -25.91 -15.61 -3.91
CA ASP A 34 -27.02 -16.01 -4.78
C ASP A 34 -26.56 -17.01 -5.85
N ASN A 35 -25.37 -16.80 -6.42
CA ASN A 35 -24.80 -17.71 -7.43
C ASN A 35 -24.35 -19.05 -6.85
N LEU A 36 -24.12 -19.16 -5.53
CA LEU A 36 -23.90 -20.45 -4.87
C LEU A 36 -25.11 -21.39 -4.95
N SER A 37 -26.27 -20.91 -5.42
CA SER A 37 -27.39 -21.81 -5.75
C SER A 37 -27.12 -22.70 -6.98
N LYS A 38 -26.13 -22.36 -7.82
CA LYS A 38 -25.85 -22.99 -9.11
C LYS A 38 -24.69 -24.00 -9.00
N PRO A 39 -24.90 -25.30 -9.25
CA PRO A 39 -23.84 -26.31 -9.08
C PRO A 39 -22.55 -26.05 -9.86
N LYS A 40 -22.65 -25.58 -11.10
CA LYS A 40 -21.48 -25.23 -11.94
C LYS A 40 -20.67 -24.07 -11.35
N PHE A 41 -21.35 -23.10 -10.75
CA PHE A 41 -20.69 -21.96 -10.11
C PHE A 41 -19.92 -22.41 -8.86
N VAL A 42 -20.55 -23.22 -8.01
CA VAL A 42 -19.91 -23.79 -6.81
C VAL A 42 -18.71 -24.66 -7.18
N ALA A 43 -18.81 -25.46 -8.24
CA ALA A 43 -17.68 -26.25 -8.72
C ALA A 43 -16.47 -25.36 -9.10
N ASN A 44 -16.71 -24.23 -9.77
CA ASN A 44 -15.65 -23.27 -10.07
C ASN A 44 -15.07 -22.64 -8.79
N SER A 45 -15.92 -22.30 -7.81
CA SER A 45 -15.46 -21.79 -6.51
C SER A 45 -14.58 -22.80 -5.78
N ILE A 46 -14.94 -24.08 -5.77
CA ILE A 46 -14.15 -25.16 -5.13
C ILE A 46 -12.78 -25.29 -5.80
N LEU A 47 -12.70 -25.21 -7.13
CA LEU A 47 -11.43 -25.26 -7.85
C LEU A 47 -10.48 -24.09 -7.49
N GLN A 48 -11.02 -22.96 -7.02
CA GLN A 48 -10.23 -21.82 -6.57
C GLN A 48 -9.83 -21.91 -5.09
N HIS A 49 -10.34 -22.89 -4.33
CA HIS A 49 -10.00 -23.06 -2.93
C HIS A 49 -8.49 -23.36 -2.76
N SER A 50 -7.86 -22.77 -1.75
CA SER A 50 -6.40 -22.78 -1.56
C SER A 50 -5.80 -24.20 -1.53
N GLN A 51 -6.44 -25.13 -0.83
CA GLN A 51 -6.01 -26.53 -0.76
C GLN A 51 -6.13 -27.27 -2.10
N ILE A 52 -7.12 -26.91 -2.93
CA ILE A 52 -7.31 -27.51 -4.26
C ILE A 52 -6.29 -26.92 -5.25
N ARG A 53 -6.05 -25.62 -5.21
CA ARG A 53 -5.04 -24.94 -6.04
C ARG A 53 -3.61 -25.43 -5.80
N ARG A 54 -3.31 -26.00 -4.63
CA ARG A 54 -2.01 -26.62 -4.31
C ARG A 54 -1.79 -27.97 -5.03
N ILE A 55 -2.83 -28.57 -5.60
CA ILE A 55 -2.71 -29.83 -6.35
C ILE A 55 -2.09 -29.53 -7.72
N GLU A 56 -0.79 -29.80 -7.88
CA GLU A 56 0.00 -29.45 -9.07
C GLU A 56 -0.60 -29.93 -10.39
N ARG A 57 -1.19 -31.12 -10.41
CA ARG A 57 -1.78 -31.72 -11.61
C ARG A 57 -2.95 -30.91 -12.17
N LEU A 58 -3.65 -30.14 -11.33
CA LEU A 58 -4.74 -29.26 -11.78
C LEU A 58 -4.24 -28.05 -12.58
N LYS A 59 -2.92 -27.81 -12.67
CA LYS A 59 -2.35 -26.84 -13.62
C LYS A 59 -2.44 -27.31 -15.07
N ILE A 60 -2.66 -28.62 -15.30
CA ILE A 60 -2.86 -29.20 -16.62
C ILE A 60 -4.34 -29.07 -16.99
N SER A 61 -4.65 -28.34 -18.08
CA SER A 61 -6.03 -28.02 -18.49
C SER A 61 -6.95 -29.24 -18.49
N GLN A 62 -6.54 -30.34 -19.11
CA GLN A 62 -7.35 -31.56 -19.19
C GLN A 62 -7.68 -32.16 -17.82
N CYS A 63 -6.75 -32.09 -16.87
CA CYS A 63 -6.97 -32.58 -15.50
C CYS A 63 -7.90 -31.64 -14.73
N ALA A 64 -7.73 -30.33 -14.89
CA ALA A 64 -8.63 -29.32 -14.33
C ALA A 64 -10.07 -29.48 -14.84
N ASP A 65 -10.25 -29.79 -16.12
CA ASP A 65 -11.56 -30.02 -16.73
C ASP A 65 -12.23 -31.27 -16.16
N ASN A 66 -11.50 -32.38 -16.05
CA ASN A 66 -12.00 -33.60 -15.40
C ASN A 66 -12.35 -33.38 -13.93
N ALA A 67 -11.56 -32.58 -13.21
CA ALA A 67 -11.86 -32.18 -11.84
C ALA A 67 -13.15 -31.35 -11.77
N ARG A 68 -13.31 -30.36 -12.66
CA ARG A 68 -14.53 -29.55 -12.76
C ARG A 68 -15.77 -30.39 -12.98
N GLU A 69 -15.72 -31.36 -13.90
CA GLU A 69 -16.84 -32.25 -14.20
C GLU A 69 -17.20 -33.15 -13.02
N TYR A 70 -16.20 -33.76 -12.37
CA TYR A 70 -16.42 -34.58 -11.19
C TYR A 70 -17.05 -33.78 -10.04
N ILE A 71 -16.46 -32.61 -9.72
CA ILE A 71 -16.95 -31.71 -8.67
C ILE A 71 -18.38 -31.28 -8.99
N THR A 72 -18.67 -30.87 -10.23
CA THR A 72 -20.03 -30.46 -10.64
C THR A 72 -21.05 -31.58 -10.43
N ALA A 73 -20.71 -32.81 -10.81
CA ALA A 73 -21.59 -33.96 -10.63
C ALA A 73 -21.85 -34.24 -9.14
N LEU A 74 -20.82 -34.15 -8.31
CA LEU A 74 -20.91 -34.36 -6.86
C LEU A 74 -21.71 -33.26 -6.15
N VAL A 75 -21.48 -31.98 -6.47
CA VAL A 75 -22.26 -30.86 -5.92
C VAL A 75 -23.74 -31.03 -6.27
N SER A 76 -24.04 -31.37 -7.52
CA SER A 76 -25.42 -31.54 -7.97
C SER A 76 -26.13 -32.66 -7.20
N ASP A 77 -25.43 -33.76 -6.91
CA ASP A 77 -25.96 -34.87 -6.11
C ASP A 77 -26.26 -34.47 -4.66
N ILE A 78 -25.36 -33.72 -4.03
CA ILE A 78 -25.57 -33.16 -2.69
C ILE A 78 -26.78 -32.23 -2.68
N TYR A 79 -26.90 -31.35 -3.68
CA TYR A 79 -28.00 -30.38 -3.75
C TYR A 79 -29.35 -31.04 -3.95
N GLU A 80 -29.41 -32.09 -4.77
CA GLU A 80 -30.65 -32.81 -5.00
C GLU A 80 -31.07 -33.63 -3.79
N LYS A 81 -30.13 -34.31 -3.13
CA LYS A 81 -30.38 -35.04 -1.87
C LYS A 81 -30.90 -34.11 -0.76
N ALA A 82 -30.42 -32.87 -0.74
CA ALA A 82 -30.92 -31.83 0.18
C ALA A 82 -32.26 -31.20 -0.27
N GLY A 83 -32.82 -31.60 -1.42
CA GLY A 83 -34.04 -31.01 -1.99
C GLY A 83 -33.87 -29.55 -2.47
N PHE A 84 -32.62 -29.10 -2.62
CA PHE A 84 -32.28 -27.70 -2.85
C PHE A 84 -32.58 -27.25 -4.29
N LEU A 85 -32.32 -28.12 -5.30
CA LEU A 85 -32.58 -27.81 -6.71
C LEU A 85 -34.08 -27.61 -7.01
N LYS A 86 -34.97 -28.34 -6.32
CA LYS A 86 -36.43 -28.21 -6.51
C LYS A 86 -36.97 -26.84 -6.07
N ARG A 87 -36.27 -26.13 -5.17
CA ARG A 87 -36.65 -24.79 -4.69
C ARG A 87 -36.24 -23.65 -5.62
N TYR A 88 -35.20 -23.84 -6.44
CA TYR A 88 -34.64 -22.83 -7.34
C TYR A 88 -34.98 -23.07 -8.83
N ALA A 89 -35.63 -24.19 -9.17
CA ALA A 89 -36.12 -24.50 -10.51
C ALA A 89 -37.26 -23.56 -11.01
N GLY A 90 -37.72 -22.61 -10.19
CA GLY A 90 -38.70 -21.59 -10.60
C GLY A 90 -38.16 -20.54 -11.58
N ASP A 91 -36.84 -20.45 -11.77
CA ASP A 91 -36.18 -19.38 -12.54
C ASP A 91 -35.27 -19.90 -13.68
N VAL A 92 -35.24 -21.22 -13.91
CA VAL A 92 -34.47 -21.85 -15.00
C VAL A 92 -35.43 -22.61 -15.91
N THR A 93 -35.68 -22.04 -17.08
CA THR A 93 -36.35 -22.70 -18.22
C THR A 93 -35.45 -23.79 -18.82
N GLU A 94 -35.09 -24.80 -18.04
CA GLU A 94 -34.64 -26.09 -18.55
C GLU A 94 -35.55 -27.17 -17.96
N SER A 95 -36.43 -27.65 -18.85
CA SER A 95 -37.35 -28.77 -18.69
C SER A 95 -36.83 -29.89 -17.77
N PHE A 96 -37.31 -29.91 -16.53
CA PHE A 96 -37.36 -31.10 -15.68
C PHE A 96 -38.81 -31.39 -15.27
N THR A 97 -39.63 -31.80 -16.24
CA THR A 97 -40.85 -32.59 -16.02
C THR A 97 -40.68 -33.84 -16.92
N THR A 98 -41.02 -35.08 -16.60
CA THR A 98 -42.06 -35.72 -15.77
C THR A 98 -41.62 -37.16 -15.42
N HIS A 99 -42.16 -37.71 -14.32
CA HIS A 99 -42.40 -39.15 -14.05
C HIS A 99 -41.44 -40.20 -14.67
N VAL A 100 -40.26 -40.38 -14.08
CA VAL A 100 -39.46 -41.61 -14.22
C VAL A 100 -38.98 -42.00 -12.83
N ASP A 101 -39.08 -43.30 -12.51
CA ASP A 101 -38.70 -43.98 -11.26
C ASP A 101 -37.43 -43.36 -10.62
N ASP A 102 -37.62 -42.67 -9.48
CA ASP A 102 -36.55 -41.95 -8.76
C ASP A 102 -35.36 -42.86 -8.43
N THR A 103 -35.62 -44.17 -8.27
CA THR A 103 -34.62 -45.19 -7.96
C THR A 103 -33.64 -45.43 -9.11
N ALA A 104 -34.12 -45.43 -10.37
CA ALA A 104 -33.27 -45.63 -11.55
C ALA A 104 -32.38 -44.40 -11.83
N ARG A 105 -32.92 -43.19 -11.66
CA ARG A 105 -32.16 -41.94 -11.79
C ARG A 105 -31.03 -41.81 -10.77
N LEU A 106 -31.27 -42.23 -9.53
CA LEU A 106 -30.25 -42.25 -8.47
C LEU A 106 -29.12 -43.23 -8.78
N ALA A 107 -29.45 -44.40 -9.34
CA ALA A 107 -28.46 -45.41 -9.73
C ALA A 107 -27.57 -44.93 -10.90
N ASP A 108 -28.18 -44.36 -11.95
CA ASP A 108 -27.46 -43.80 -13.11
C ASP A 108 -26.51 -42.66 -12.70
N ARG A 109 -26.93 -41.84 -11.74
CA ARG A 109 -26.12 -40.73 -11.24
C ARG A 109 -24.96 -41.19 -10.36
N ALA A 110 -25.20 -42.16 -9.48
CA ALA A 110 -24.14 -42.74 -8.67
C ALA A 110 -23.06 -43.37 -9.56
N GLU A 111 -23.46 -43.98 -10.69
CA GLU A 111 -22.51 -44.50 -11.67
C GLU A 111 -21.80 -43.39 -12.45
N LEU A 112 -22.49 -42.31 -12.81
CA LEU A 112 -21.85 -41.13 -13.41
C LEU A 112 -20.74 -40.56 -12.52
N ILE A 113 -21.01 -40.36 -11.23
CA ILE A 113 -20.03 -39.86 -10.26
C ILE A 113 -18.84 -40.83 -10.17
N ARG A 114 -19.09 -42.14 -10.04
CA ARG A 114 -18.03 -43.17 -10.02
C ARG A 114 -17.19 -43.17 -11.28
N ARG A 115 -17.80 -42.97 -12.46
CA ARG A 115 -17.07 -42.89 -13.73
C ARG A 115 -16.16 -41.65 -13.78
N LYS A 116 -16.67 -40.48 -13.38
CA LYS A 116 -15.90 -39.23 -13.34
C LYS A 116 -14.77 -39.28 -12.31
N GLU A 117 -15.03 -39.88 -11.15
CA GLU A 117 -14.02 -40.11 -10.12
C GLU A 117 -12.89 -41.01 -10.63
N ARG A 118 -13.21 -42.13 -11.29
CA ARG A 118 -12.20 -43.03 -11.87
C ARG A 118 -11.33 -42.31 -12.90
N ALA A 119 -11.95 -41.49 -13.76
CA ALA A 119 -11.23 -40.72 -14.77
C ALA A 119 -10.28 -39.67 -14.17
N LEU A 120 -10.70 -38.97 -13.12
CA LEU A 120 -9.87 -38.00 -12.41
C LEU A 120 -8.76 -38.68 -11.60
N SER A 121 -9.09 -39.74 -10.87
CA SER A 121 -8.14 -40.49 -10.05
C SER A 121 -6.98 -41.06 -10.86
N ALA A 122 -7.23 -41.46 -12.11
CA ALA A 122 -6.18 -41.93 -13.02
C ALA A 122 -5.15 -40.85 -13.42
N GLN A 123 -5.46 -39.56 -13.21
CA GLN A 123 -4.60 -38.43 -13.57
C GLN A 123 -3.91 -37.77 -12.37
N LEU A 124 -4.44 -38.00 -11.15
CA LEU A 124 -3.85 -37.47 -9.92
C LEU A 124 -2.63 -38.31 -9.49
N LYS A 125 -1.68 -37.69 -8.78
CA LYS A 125 -0.44 -38.36 -8.35
C LYS A 125 -0.69 -39.31 -7.18
N ASN A 126 -1.62 -38.97 -6.29
CA ASN A 126 -1.88 -39.72 -5.07
C ASN A 126 -3.39 -39.74 -4.75
N GLN A 127 -3.80 -40.66 -3.87
CA GLN A 127 -5.19 -40.77 -3.42
C GLN A 127 -5.60 -39.63 -2.47
N GLU A 128 -4.64 -38.95 -1.85
CA GLU A 128 -4.92 -37.88 -0.89
C GLU A 128 -5.45 -36.62 -1.57
N ASP A 129 -4.95 -36.28 -2.75
CA ASP A 129 -5.49 -35.22 -3.62
C ASP A 129 -6.97 -35.48 -3.93
N MET A 130 -7.31 -36.73 -4.25
CA MET A 130 -8.68 -37.13 -4.56
C MET A 130 -9.60 -37.04 -3.34
N LYS A 131 -9.12 -37.49 -2.17
CA LYS A 131 -9.85 -37.34 -0.89
C LYS A 131 -10.04 -35.86 -0.55
N THR A 132 -9.03 -35.03 -0.75
CA THR A 132 -9.09 -33.58 -0.50
C THR A 132 -10.16 -32.93 -1.38
N ILE A 133 -10.15 -33.22 -2.69
CA ILE A 133 -11.18 -32.74 -3.64
C ILE A 133 -12.58 -33.16 -3.17
N ARG A 134 -12.77 -34.44 -2.85
CA ARG A 134 -14.06 -34.97 -2.41
C ARG A 134 -14.54 -34.32 -1.09
N ALA A 135 -13.66 -34.24 -0.09
CA ALA A 135 -13.97 -33.68 1.22
C ALA A 135 -14.36 -32.21 1.11
N LYS A 136 -13.53 -31.39 0.44
CA LYS A 136 -13.80 -29.96 0.24
C LYS A 136 -15.02 -29.71 -0.63
N THR A 137 -15.28 -30.57 -1.61
CA THR A 137 -16.52 -30.49 -2.41
C THR A 137 -17.75 -30.66 -1.53
N LYS A 138 -17.75 -31.66 -0.63
CA LYS A 138 -18.87 -31.91 0.26
C LYS A 138 -19.08 -30.75 1.22
N GLU A 139 -18.02 -30.33 1.88
CA GLU A 139 -18.02 -29.23 2.86
C GLU A 139 -18.54 -27.92 2.26
N ILE A 140 -17.98 -27.49 1.12
CA ILE A 140 -18.37 -26.23 0.46
C ILE A 140 -19.79 -26.32 -0.10
N ALA A 141 -20.21 -27.48 -0.62
CA ALA A 141 -21.58 -27.68 -1.11
C ALA A 141 -22.61 -27.60 0.04
N GLU A 142 -22.33 -28.26 1.18
CA GLU A 142 -23.19 -28.21 2.36
C GLU A 142 -23.24 -26.79 2.96
N ALA A 143 -22.10 -26.10 3.03
CA ALA A 143 -22.04 -24.69 3.44
C ALA A 143 -22.88 -23.79 2.51
N SER A 144 -22.77 -23.98 1.20
CA SER A 144 -23.54 -23.23 0.19
C SER A 144 -25.06 -23.42 0.36
N ILE A 145 -25.50 -24.64 0.67
CA ILE A 145 -26.91 -24.93 0.98
C ILE A 145 -27.33 -24.21 2.27
N LYS A 146 -26.56 -24.39 3.36
CA LYS A 146 -26.85 -23.78 4.66
C LYS A 146 -26.96 -22.26 4.54
N LEU A 147 -26.05 -21.63 3.81
CA LEU A 147 -26.02 -20.19 3.55
C LEU A 147 -27.26 -19.72 2.78
N ASN A 148 -27.65 -20.45 1.72
CA ASN A 148 -28.82 -20.10 0.93
C ASN A 148 -30.15 -20.31 1.69
N LEU A 149 -30.20 -21.25 2.64
CA LEU A 149 -31.36 -21.49 3.49
C LEU A 149 -31.47 -20.46 4.64
N ASN A 150 -30.36 -19.87 5.05
CA ASN A 150 -30.27 -18.91 6.16
C ASN A 150 -29.76 -17.53 5.68
N LYS A 151 -30.19 -17.10 4.48
CA LYS A 151 -29.80 -15.78 3.96
C LYS A 151 -30.20 -14.70 4.96
N SER A 152 -29.21 -13.95 5.43
CA SER A 152 -29.39 -12.79 6.28
C SER A 152 -28.46 -11.68 5.81
N GLY A 153 -28.80 -10.43 6.13
CA GLY A 153 -28.06 -9.25 5.67
C GLY A 153 -28.83 -8.45 4.61
N ILE A 154 -28.08 -7.67 3.84
CA ILE A 154 -28.58 -6.78 2.78
C ILE A 154 -29.28 -7.62 1.71
N GLY A 155 -30.46 -7.19 1.29
CA GLY A 155 -31.35 -7.91 0.38
C GLY A 155 -32.57 -7.06 0.03
N TYR A 156 -32.43 -5.74 0.17
CA TYR A 156 -33.47 -4.81 -0.20
C TYR A 156 -33.52 -4.74 -1.72
N SER A 157 -34.71 -4.69 -2.29
CA SER A 157 -34.88 -4.69 -3.76
C SER A 157 -34.10 -3.57 -4.47
N VAL A 158 -33.83 -2.48 -3.75
CA VAL A 158 -33.06 -1.33 -4.22
C VAL A 158 -31.56 -1.62 -4.36
N ASP A 159 -31.01 -2.58 -3.61
CA ASP A 159 -29.58 -2.91 -3.68
C ASP A 159 -29.17 -3.42 -5.06
N LYS A 160 -30.04 -4.20 -5.71
CA LYS A 160 -29.85 -4.65 -7.10
C LYS A 160 -29.83 -3.49 -8.09
N LYS A 161 -30.61 -2.44 -7.83
CA LYS A 161 -30.68 -1.24 -8.68
C LYS A 161 -29.45 -0.35 -8.51
N LEU A 162 -28.95 -0.25 -7.28
CA LEU A 162 -27.74 0.51 -6.93
C LEU A 162 -26.45 -0.26 -7.21
N GLY A 163 -26.54 -1.57 -7.48
CA GLY A 163 -25.40 -2.48 -7.64
C GLY A 163 -24.66 -2.77 -6.34
N THR A 164 -25.19 -2.38 -5.17
CA THR A 164 -24.57 -2.63 -3.86
C THR A 164 -24.59 -4.10 -3.48
N ASN A 165 -25.52 -4.89 -4.03
CA ASN A 165 -25.54 -6.35 -3.87
C ASN A 165 -24.32 -7.05 -4.47
N LYS A 166 -23.57 -6.37 -5.35
CA LYS A 166 -22.35 -6.89 -5.97
C LYS A 166 -21.11 -6.68 -5.10
N ALA A 167 -21.20 -5.80 -4.11
CA ALA A 167 -20.13 -5.46 -3.19
C ALA A 167 -20.35 -6.12 -1.82
N ILE A 168 -19.29 -6.25 -1.04
CA ILE A 168 -19.38 -6.58 0.38
C ILE A 168 -19.64 -5.28 1.15
N PHE A 169 -20.72 -5.24 1.92
CA PHE A 169 -21.05 -4.08 2.74
C PHE A 169 -20.24 -4.06 4.04
N SER A 170 -19.80 -2.88 4.44
CA SER A 170 -19.16 -2.62 5.72
C SER A 170 -19.41 -1.18 6.14
N ILE A 171 -19.16 -0.88 7.41
CA ILE A 171 -19.07 0.50 7.90
C ILE A 171 -17.59 0.85 8.00
N LEU A 172 -17.19 1.99 7.44
CA LEU A 172 -15.82 2.46 7.60
C LEU A 172 -15.69 3.11 8.97
N GLY A 173 -15.24 2.35 9.98
CA GLY A 173 -15.11 2.67 11.41
C GLY A 173 -16.15 1.99 12.31
N PRO A 174 -16.48 2.52 13.51
CA PRO A 174 -17.29 1.80 14.49
C PRO A 174 -18.68 1.44 13.96
N HIS A 175 -18.95 0.13 13.83
CA HIS A 175 -20.24 -0.36 13.34
C HIS A 175 -21.19 -0.63 14.52
N THR A 176 -22.26 0.16 14.65
CA THR A 176 -23.28 0.05 15.72
C THR A 176 -24.48 -0.84 15.38
N GLY A 177 -24.56 -1.33 14.14
CA GLY A 177 -25.67 -2.13 13.58
C GLY A 177 -25.64 -3.59 14.04
N HIS A 178 -25.83 -3.84 15.32
CA HIS A 178 -25.83 -5.19 15.90
C HIS A 178 -26.87 -6.15 15.29
N HIS A 179 -27.91 -5.63 14.64
CA HIS A 179 -28.90 -6.44 13.93
C HIS A 179 -28.33 -7.22 12.72
N TYR A 180 -27.15 -6.86 12.22
CA TYR A 180 -26.43 -7.64 11.20
C TYR A 180 -25.72 -8.88 11.77
N GLY A 181 -25.52 -8.93 13.09
CA GLY A 181 -24.92 -10.04 13.81
C GLY A 181 -23.83 -9.62 14.79
N ASP A 182 -23.47 -10.57 15.65
CA ASP A 182 -22.52 -10.38 16.74
C ASP A 182 -21.11 -10.87 16.40
N VAL A 183 -20.87 -11.42 15.20
CA VAL A 183 -19.50 -11.65 14.72
C VAL A 183 -19.05 -10.40 13.98
N VAL A 184 -17.97 -9.78 14.46
CA VAL A 184 -17.44 -8.52 13.91
C VAL A 184 -16.09 -8.78 13.27
N LEU A 185 -15.99 -8.52 11.97
CA LEU A 185 -14.77 -8.64 11.18
C LEU A 185 -14.23 -7.24 10.90
N ILE A 186 -12.98 -6.99 11.28
CA ILE A 186 -12.24 -5.80 10.89
C ILE A 186 -11.35 -6.19 9.72
N PHE A 187 -11.47 -5.47 8.62
CA PHE A 187 -10.59 -5.67 7.46
C PHE A 187 -9.36 -4.76 7.52
N LYS A 188 -8.25 -5.29 7.02
CA LYS A 188 -7.06 -4.54 6.63
C LYS A 188 -7.47 -3.36 5.76
N ARG A 189 -7.01 -2.15 6.11
CA ARG A 189 -7.45 -0.90 5.46
C ARG A 189 -7.17 -0.90 3.95
N GLU A 190 -6.11 -1.56 3.54
CA GLU A 190 -5.63 -1.70 2.16
C GLU A 190 -6.71 -2.20 1.21
N ILE A 191 -7.71 -2.94 1.71
CA ILE A 191 -8.84 -3.40 0.88
C ILE A 191 -9.63 -2.23 0.29
N LEU A 192 -9.68 -1.07 0.95
CA LEU A 192 -10.37 0.11 0.43
C LEU A 192 -9.71 0.70 -0.80
N HIS A 193 -8.46 0.33 -1.07
CA HIS A 193 -7.77 0.76 -2.28
C HIS A 193 -8.02 -0.19 -3.45
N HIS A 194 -8.68 -1.33 -3.27
CA HIS A 194 -9.07 -2.17 -4.40
C HIS A 194 -9.97 -1.37 -5.37
N PRO A 195 -9.82 -1.46 -6.71
CA PRO A 195 -10.59 -0.65 -7.66
C PRO A 195 -12.11 -0.82 -7.57
N ASP A 196 -12.57 -2.00 -7.14
CA ASP A 196 -14.00 -2.27 -6.87
C ASP A 196 -14.48 -1.76 -5.50
N ALA A 197 -13.58 -1.25 -4.66
CA ALA A 197 -13.94 -0.66 -3.38
C ALA A 197 -14.37 0.80 -3.57
N ASN A 198 -15.28 1.29 -2.73
CA ASN A 198 -15.67 2.70 -2.65
C ASN A 198 -16.42 2.91 -1.34
N PHE A 199 -16.72 4.15 -0.99
CA PHE A 199 -17.58 4.43 0.15
C PHE A 199 -18.44 5.66 -0.08
N SER A 200 -19.54 5.74 0.65
CA SER A 200 -20.45 6.88 0.68
C SER A 200 -20.66 7.35 2.12
N LEU A 201 -20.90 8.64 2.30
CA LEU A 201 -21.01 9.29 3.63
C LEU A 201 -22.26 8.85 4.42
N GLN A 202 -23.22 8.21 3.74
CA GLN A 202 -24.41 7.57 4.28
C GLN A 202 -24.72 6.33 3.43
N ALA A 203 -25.60 5.47 3.93
CA ALA A 203 -26.00 4.26 3.22
C ALA A 203 -26.63 4.56 1.85
N ALA A 204 -26.40 3.69 0.87
CA ALA A 204 -26.91 3.81 -0.48
C ALA A 204 -28.45 3.84 -0.51
N THR A 205 -29.09 3.11 0.41
CA THR A 205 -30.54 3.10 0.58
C THR A 205 -31.12 4.45 1.04
N SER A 206 -30.30 5.33 1.65
CA SER A 206 -30.72 6.66 2.10
C SER A 206 -31.08 7.61 0.95
N TYR A 207 -30.58 7.36 -0.26
CA TYR A 207 -30.94 8.10 -1.47
C TYR A 207 -32.37 7.80 -1.92
N PHE A 208 -32.86 6.59 -1.66
CA PHE A 208 -34.21 6.17 -1.99
C PHE A 208 -35.20 6.56 -0.90
N SER A 209 -34.86 6.34 0.38
CA SER A 209 -35.72 6.73 1.51
C SER A 209 -35.89 8.25 1.61
N GLY A 210 -34.91 9.01 1.12
CA GLY A 210 -34.89 10.46 1.17
C GLY A 210 -34.12 11.03 2.35
N ASN A 211 -33.65 10.18 3.26
CA ASN A 211 -32.91 10.59 4.46
C ASN A 211 -31.62 11.36 4.09
N CYS A 212 -30.96 11.03 2.98
CA CYS A 212 -29.72 11.71 2.61
C CYS A 212 -29.93 13.20 2.31
N TYR A 213 -31.06 13.59 1.71
CA TYR A 213 -31.34 14.98 1.34
C TYR A 213 -31.65 15.85 2.56
N GLU A 214 -32.16 15.26 3.64
CA GLU A 214 -32.36 15.96 4.91
C GLU A 214 -31.03 16.41 5.50
N TRP A 215 -30.02 15.54 5.47
CA TRP A 215 -28.72 15.81 6.09
C TRP A 215 -27.72 16.49 5.14
N ARG A 216 -27.94 16.42 3.82
CA ARG A 216 -27.03 16.91 2.77
C ARG A 216 -27.73 17.92 1.83
N PRO A 217 -28.13 19.11 2.34
CA PRO A 217 -28.90 20.09 1.58
C PRO A 217 -28.16 20.66 0.35
N TRP A 218 -26.83 20.48 0.26
CA TRP A 218 -26.03 20.86 -0.91
C TRP A 218 -26.27 19.98 -2.14
N PHE A 219 -26.98 18.86 -2.00
CA PHE A 219 -27.52 18.11 -3.13
C PHE A 219 -28.65 18.86 -3.87
N GLY A 220 -29.12 19.97 -3.32
CA GLY A 220 -30.11 20.86 -3.92
C GLY A 220 -31.27 21.14 -2.97
N THR A 221 -31.96 22.25 -3.18
CA THR A 221 -33.09 22.71 -2.36
C THR A 221 -34.42 21.99 -2.65
N ALA A 222 -34.41 20.93 -3.45
CA ALA A 222 -35.61 20.18 -3.80
C ALA A 222 -35.81 18.99 -2.83
N PRO A 223 -37.06 18.67 -2.41
CA PRO A 223 -37.32 17.40 -1.73
C PRO A 223 -36.83 16.25 -2.61
N ASN A 224 -36.49 15.11 -1.97
CA ASN A 224 -36.08 13.86 -2.62
C ASN A 224 -36.59 13.81 -4.07
N PRO A 225 -35.72 13.73 -5.10
CA PRO A 225 -36.12 13.89 -6.50
C PRO A 225 -37.24 12.94 -6.92
N LYS A 226 -37.55 11.89 -6.14
CA LYS A 226 -38.57 10.83 -6.36
C LYS A 226 -38.44 10.09 -7.69
N VAL A 227 -37.52 10.52 -8.54
CA VAL A 227 -37.13 9.89 -9.80
C VAL A 227 -35.95 8.98 -9.51
N GLU A 228 -36.20 7.68 -9.61
CA GLU A 228 -35.25 6.61 -9.32
C GLU A 228 -33.91 6.77 -10.05
N SER A 229 -33.93 7.08 -11.36
CA SER A 229 -32.71 7.25 -12.15
C SER A 229 -31.83 8.39 -11.64
N THR A 230 -32.43 9.48 -11.14
CA THR A 230 -31.69 10.61 -10.56
C THR A 230 -31.11 10.25 -9.20
N GLN A 231 -31.83 9.46 -8.38
CA GLN A 231 -31.32 8.98 -7.09
C GLN A 231 -30.10 8.05 -7.29
N ILE A 232 -30.19 7.14 -8.27
CA ILE A 232 -29.09 6.22 -8.63
C ILE A 232 -27.89 7.01 -9.14
N ASP A 233 -28.09 7.93 -10.09
CA ASP A 233 -27.02 8.78 -10.63
C ASP A 233 -26.33 9.61 -9.53
N LEU A 234 -27.11 10.20 -8.62
CA LEU A 234 -26.57 10.97 -7.50
C LEU A 234 -25.77 10.09 -6.53
N PHE A 235 -26.24 8.88 -6.22
CA PHE A 235 -25.47 7.92 -5.42
C PHE A 235 -24.11 7.64 -6.07
N HIS A 236 -24.07 7.28 -7.36
CA HIS A 236 -22.81 6.96 -8.03
C HIS A 236 -21.87 8.16 -8.12
N LYS A 237 -22.38 9.38 -8.34
CA LYS A 237 -21.58 10.61 -8.42
C LYS A 237 -20.96 11.07 -7.11
N THR A 238 -21.40 10.52 -5.98
CA THR A 238 -21.02 10.98 -4.63
C THR A 238 -20.21 9.96 -3.86
N LYS A 239 -19.88 8.83 -4.50
CA LYS A 239 -18.94 7.84 -3.99
C LYS A 239 -17.54 8.45 -3.92
N LEU A 240 -16.83 8.10 -2.87
CA LEU A 240 -15.43 8.43 -2.67
C LEU A 240 -14.61 7.14 -2.71
N HIS A 241 -13.34 7.27 -3.03
CA HIS A 241 -12.41 6.16 -3.13
C HIS A 241 -11.04 6.61 -2.59
N PRO A 242 -10.37 5.87 -1.68
CA PRO A 242 -9.08 6.27 -1.10
C PRO A 242 -7.93 6.45 -2.09
N SER A 243 -7.97 5.77 -3.22
CA SER A 243 -7.08 5.99 -4.36
C SER A 243 -7.25 7.33 -5.10
N VAL A 244 -8.30 8.12 -4.81
CA VAL A 244 -8.51 9.44 -5.41
C VAL A 244 -7.95 10.51 -4.47
N PRO A 245 -6.94 11.29 -4.87
CA PRO A 245 -6.36 12.31 -4.00
C PRO A 245 -7.39 13.34 -3.52
N GLY A 246 -7.26 13.75 -2.26
CA GLY A 246 -8.18 14.71 -1.65
C GLY A 246 -9.48 14.11 -1.12
N TYR A 247 -9.67 12.79 -1.21
CA TYR A 247 -10.83 12.12 -0.63
C TYR A 247 -10.96 12.38 0.87
N GLU A 248 -9.84 12.47 1.62
CA GLU A 248 -9.85 12.76 3.06
C GLU A 248 -10.41 14.15 3.33
N TYR A 249 -10.02 15.12 2.51
CA TYR A 249 -10.48 16.49 2.61
C TYR A 249 -11.99 16.57 2.35
N ALA A 250 -12.45 15.96 1.24
CA ALA A 250 -13.85 15.90 0.87
C ALA A 250 -14.70 15.21 1.96
N THR A 251 -14.24 14.05 2.44
CA THR A 251 -14.90 13.30 3.51
C THR A 251 -14.97 14.12 4.80
N ALA A 252 -13.88 14.79 5.19
CA ALA A 252 -13.83 15.59 6.40
C ALA A 252 -14.81 16.77 6.36
N LEU A 253 -14.84 17.51 5.25
CA LEU A 253 -15.77 18.63 5.06
C LEU A 253 -17.22 18.17 5.16
N GLU A 254 -17.55 17.04 4.54
CA GLU A 254 -18.91 16.51 4.55
C GLU A 254 -19.32 16.02 5.95
N LEU A 255 -18.44 15.32 6.67
CA LEU A 255 -18.67 14.93 8.07
C LEU A 255 -18.85 16.14 8.98
N ILE A 256 -18.04 17.20 8.81
CA ILE A 256 -18.17 18.44 9.56
C ILE A 256 -19.55 19.06 9.32
N ALA A 257 -19.97 19.15 8.06
CA ALA A 257 -21.25 19.75 7.69
C ALA A 257 -22.45 18.96 8.22
N ILE A 258 -22.44 17.63 8.07
CA ILE A 258 -23.50 16.75 8.57
C ILE A 258 -23.58 16.81 10.10
N THR A 259 -22.43 16.79 10.79
CA THR A 259 -22.35 16.83 12.25
C THR A 259 -22.80 18.18 12.81
N SER A 260 -22.34 19.28 12.20
CA SER A 260 -22.77 20.66 12.48
C SER A 260 -24.29 20.79 12.46
N ARG A 261 -24.94 20.25 11.41
CA ARG A 261 -26.39 20.26 11.29
C ARG A 261 -27.09 19.41 12.37
N LYS A 262 -26.63 18.18 12.59
CA LYS A 262 -27.23 17.27 13.58
C LYS A 262 -27.14 17.80 15.00
N MET A 263 -26.03 18.44 15.35
CA MET A 263 -25.78 18.98 16.69
C MET A 263 -26.21 20.43 16.87
N ASN A 264 -26.72 21.08 15.82
CA ASN A 264 -27.05 22.51 15.79
C ASN A 264 -25.87 23.41 16.25
N LYS A 265 -24.67 23.14 15.69
CA LYS A 265 -23.44 23.90 15.95
C LYS A 265 -22.89 24.47 14.64
N THR A 266 -22.03 25.48 14.70
CA THR A 266 -21.35 25.99 13.51
C THR A 266 -20.23 25.04 13.06
N PRO A 267 -19.88 24.99 11.75
CA PRO A 267 -18.82 24.12 11.25
C PRO A 267 -17.47 24.28 11.95
N VAL A 268 -17.15 25.51 12.38
CA VAL A 268 -15.88 25.84 13.07
C VAL A 268 -15.82 25.21 14.48
N GLU A 269 -16.96 24.89 15.07
CA GLU A 269 -17.03 24.23 16.39
C GLU A 269 -16.92 22.71 16.29
N ILE A 270 -16.90 22.12 15.09
CA ILE A 270 -16.84 20.68 14.89
C ILE A 270 -15.39 20.22 14.81
N ASP A 271 -14.99 19.49 15.84
CA ASP A 271 -13.75 18.73 15.92
C ASP A 271 -14.02 17.23 15.73
N LEU A 272 -12.95 16.44 15.72
CA LEU A 272 -13.04 14.99 15.55
C LEU A 272 -13.89 14.33 16.64
N ASP A 273 -13.75 14.76 17.89
CA ASP A 273 -14.52 14.20 19.01
C ASP A 273 -16.02 14.39 18.80
N LYS A 274 -16.47 15.54 18.29
CA LYS A 274 -17.89 15.76 17.97
C LYS A 274 -18.36 14.90 16.80
N VAL A 275 -17.52 14.67 15.79
CA VAL A 275 -17.82 13.74 14.69
C VAL A 275 -18.01 12.32 15.24
N ILE A 276 -17.10 11.85 16.10
CA ILE A 276 -17.19 10.53 16.74
C ILE A 276 -18.42 10.45 17.65
N GLN A 277 -18.68 11.46 18.48
CA GLN A 277 -19.87 11.51 19.33
C GLN A 277 -21.16 11.40 18.49
N ARG A 278 -21.26 12.14 17.38
CA ARG A 278 -22.39 12.03 16.46
C ARG A 278 -22.50 10.61 15.92
N TRP A 279 -21.40 10.05 15.43
CA TRP A 279 -21.34 8.68 14.91
C TRP A 279 -21.94 7.65 15.87
N LEU A 280 -21.54 7.70 17.15
CA LEU A 280 -21.99 6.75 18.17
C LEU A 280 -23.48 6.91 18.54
N THR A 281 -24.11 8.02 18.15
CA THR A 281 -25.52 8.32 18.47
C THR A 281 -26.49 8.06 17.32
N VAL A 282 -25.98 7.78 16.11
CA VAL A 282 -26.79 7.57 14.91
C VAL A 282 -26.81 6.11 14.48
N ASP A 283 -27.80 5.76 13.68
CA ASP A 283 -27.91 4.43 13.08
C ASP A 283 -26.76 4.18 12.08
N SER A 284 -26.39 2.91 11.87
CA SER A 284 -25.33 2.54 10.93
C SER A 284 -25.60 2.94 9.48
N HIS A 285 -26.85 3.24 9.11
CA HIS A 285 -27.17 3.78 7.79
C HIS A 285 -26.87 5.29 7.64
N GLU A 286 -26.60 6.01 8.74
CA GLU A 286 -26.31 7.45 8.74
C GLU A 286 -24.81 7.78 8.85
N VAL A 287 -23.96 6.76 8.75
CA VAL A 287 -22.51 6.85 8.86
C VAL A 287 -21.86 6.40 7.56
N ILE A 288 -20.53 6.36 7.52
CA ILE A 288 -19.79 6.03 6.30
C ILE A 288 -20.00 4.56 5.95
N GLU A 289 -20.67 4.32 4.83
CA GLU A 289 -20.89 2.99 4.26
C GLU A 289 -19.79 2.69 3.24
N ALA A 290 -19.04 1.62 3.46
CA ALA A 290 -18.02 1.12 2.56
C ALA A 290 -18.53 -0.09 1.78
N HIS A 291 -18.40 -0.01 0.45
CA HIS A 291 -18.65 -1.06 -0.52
C HIS A 291 -17.31 -1.64 -0.91
N LEU A 292 -17.04 -2.88 -0.50
CA LEU A 292 -15.79 -3.58 -0.73
C LEU A 292 -15.91 -4.54 -1.92
N PRO A 293 -14.80 -5.09 -2.44
CA PRO A 293 -14.81 -6.00 -3.58
C PRO A 293 -15.75 -7.20 -3.38
N PRO A 294 -16.26 -7.82 -4.45
CA PRO A 294 -17.21 -8.93 -4.36
C PRO A 294 -16.70 -10.13 -3.58
N LEU A 295 -15.38 -10.28 -3.48
CA LEU A 295 -14.68 -11.33 -2.75
C LEU A 295 -13.51 -10.73 -1.99
N ILE A 296 -13.40 -11.05 -0.70
CA ILE A 296 -12.27 -10.65 0.15
C ILE A 296 -11.66 -11.93 0.74
N PRO A 297 -10.39 -12.26 0.45
CA PRO A 297 -9.78 -13.44 1.03
C PRO A 297 -9.56 -13.27 2.54
N LEU A 298 -9.46 -14.41 3.25
CA LEU A 298 -9.40 -14.45 4.71
C LEU A 298 -8.20 -13.68 5.30
N ASP A 299 -7.09 -13.59 4.57
CA ASP A 299 -5.87 -12.89 4.99
C ASP A 299 -6.03 -11.35 5.06
N TYR A 300 -7.13 -10.80 4.52
CA TYR A 300 -7.50 -9.40 4.71
C TYR A 300 -8.31 -9.15 5.99
N ILE A 301 -8.71 -10.19 6.72
CA ILE A 301 -9.29 -10.02 8.05
C ILE A 301 -8.15 -9.73 9.02
N GLU A 302 -8.16 -8.56 9.62
CA GLU A 302 -7.14 -8.11 10.56
C GLU A 302 -7.50 -8.46 12.01
N GLN A 303 -8.79 -8.48 12.33
CA GLN A 303 -9.28 -8.79 13.67
C GLN A 303 -10.71 -9.34 13.61
N ILE A 304 -11.00 -10.30 14.47
CA ILE A 304 -12.32 -10.85 14.71
C ILE A 304 -12.69 -10.59 16.17
N TYR A 305 -13.85 -9.97 16.40
CA TYR A 305 -14.48 -9.99 17.72
C TYR A 305 -15.67 -10.95 17.69
N MET A 306 -15.80 -11.76 18.73
CA MET A 306 -16.87 -12.74 18.83
C MET A 306 -17.25 -13.00 20.31
N PRO A 307 -18.55 -13.15 20.63
CA PRO A 307 -18.97 -13.65 21.94
C PRO A 307 -18.50 -15.09 22.16
N GLN A 308 -18.11 -15.41 23.40
CA GLN A 308 -17.65 -16.74 23.79
C GLN A 308 -18.72 -17.83 23.55
N SER A 309 -20.00 -17.46 23.68
CA SER A 309 -21.15 -18.32 23.40
C SER A 309 -21.26 -18.69 21.92
N ILE A 310 -21.02 -17.73 21.01
CA ILE A 310 -21.00 -17.96 19.56
C ILE A 310 -19.80 -18.79 19.16
N TYR A 311 -18.62 -18.52 19.74
CA TYR A 311 -17.41 -19.30 19.49
C TYR A 311 -17.60 -20.79 19.80
N LYS A 312 -18.20 -21.09 20.97
CA LYS A 312 -18.53 -22.46 21.38
C LYS A 312 -19.61 -23.13 20.52
N ALA A 313 -20.38 -22.34 19.77
CA ALA A 313 -21.44 -22.85 18.89
C ALA A 313 -20.94 -23.13 17.46
N LEU A 314 -19.69 -22.81 17.13
CA LEU A 314 -19.08 -23.15 15.85
C LEU A 314 -19.06 -24.68 15.66
N SER A 315 -19.25 -25.12 14.42
CA SER A 315 -18.96 -26.49 14.03
C SER A 315 -17.48 -26.83 14.28
N GLU A 316 -17.21 -28.09 14.64
CA GLU A 316 -15.85 -28.57 14.96
C GLU A 316 -14.82 -28.22 13.87
N ASN A 317 -15.18 -28.39 12.60
CA ASN A 317 -14.32 -28.04 11.48
C ASN A 317 -14.04 -26.53 11.40
N THR A 318 -15.06 -25.69 11.60
CA THR A 318 -14.87 -24.23 11.60
C THR A 318 -14.03 -23.79 12.79
N HIS A 319 -14.25 -24.37 13.97
CA HIS A 319 -13.48 -24.09 15.17
C HIS A 319 -11.98 -24.36 14.95
N ASN A 320 -11.63 -25.51 14.38
CA ASN A 320 -10.24 -25.85 14.05
C ASN A 320 -9.61 -24.84 13.08
N ILE A 321 -10.33 -24.46 12.01
CA ILE A 321 -9.81 -23.50 11.04
C ILE A 321 -9.63 -22.11 11.68
N VAL A 322 -10.54 -21.71 12.57
CA VAL A 322 -10.44 -20.42 13.28
C VAL A 322 -9.26 -20.41 14.26
N ASP A 323 -9.06 -21.49 15.01
CA ASP A 323 -7.89 -21.67 15.88
C ASP A 323 -6.58 -21.68 15.09
N ASP A 324 -6.57 -22.29 13.90
CA ASP A 324 -5.35 -22.37 13.08
C ASP A 324 -5.00 -21.05 12.39
N LEU A 325 -6.00 -20.32 11.89
CA LEU A 325 -5.80 -19.13 11.05
C LEU A 325 -5.86 -17.81 11.81
N PHE A 326 -6.68 -17.72 12.87
CA PHE A 326 -7.05 -16.45 13.49
C PHE A 326 -6.72 -16.37 14.97
N LYS A 327 -5.98 -17.32 15.55
CA LYS A 327 -5.62 -17.33 16.97
C LYS A 327 -5.10 -15.98 17.47
N ASP A 328 -4.20 -15.36 16.71
CA ASP A 328 -3.54 -14.12 17.11
C ASP A 328 -4.37 -12.86 16.81
N CYS A 329 -5.51 -13.01 16.13
CA CYS A 329 -6.40 -11.91 15.75
C CYS A 329 -7.87 -12.20 16.09
N LEU A 330 -8.12 -13.09 17.05
CA LEU A 330 -9.44 -13.40 17.59
C LEU A 330 -9.55 -12.86 19.01
N THR A 331 -10.55 -12.01 19.26
CA THR A 331 -10.91 -11.52 20.60
C THR A 331 -12.25 -12.08 21.00
N LEU A 332 -12.24 -12.92 22.03
CA LEU A 332 -13.42 -13.49 22.64
C LEU A 332 -13.90 -12.61 23.80
N SER A 333 -15.21 -12.47 23.93
CA SER A 333 -15.83 -11.73 25.02
C SER A 333 -16.88 -12.57 25.74
N ASP A 334 -16.85 -12.56 27.07
CA ASP A 334 -17.90 -13.15 27.90
C ASP A 334 -19.14 -12.23 28.03
N LYS A 335 -19.09 -11.02 27.45
CA LYS A 335 -20.22 -10.09 27.44
C LYS A 335 -21.25 -10.54 26.43
N GLU A 336 -22.52 -10.28 26.73
CA GLU A 336 -23.65 -10.65 25.88
C GLU A 336 -24.41 -9.40 25.38
N SER A 337 -25.03 -9.52 24.19
CA SER A 337 -25.97 -8.53 23.63
C SER A 337 -25.46 -7.07 23.61
N LYS A 338 -26.06 -6.17 24.42
CA LYS A 338 -25.75 -4.73 24.40
C LYS A 338 -24.38 -4.40 24.99
N ASP A 339 -23.97 -5.13 26.02
CA ASP A 339 -22.68 -4.92 26.68
C ASP A 339 -21.52 -5.35 25.77
N TYR A 340 -21.74 -6.41 24.98
CA TYR A 340 -20.83 -6.83 23.92
C TYR A 340 -20.67 -5.74 22.85
N ASN A 341 -21.78 -5.19 22.36
CA ASN A 341 -21.74 -4.15 21.33
C ASN A 341 -21.04 -2.87 21.82
N LYS A 342 -21.30 -2.45 23.06
CA LYS A 342 -20.60 -1.33 23.67
C LYS A 342 -19.10 -1.60 23.77
N PHE A 343 -18.72 -2.80 24.23
CA PHE A 343 -17.33 -3.23 24.30
C PHE A 343 -16.62 -3.15 22.95
N VAL A 344 -17.18 -3.76 21.90
CA VAL A 344 -16.56 -3.73 20.56
C VAL A 344 -16.40 -2.29 20.07
N VAL A 345 -17.42 -1.44 20.26
CA VAL A 345 -17.36 -0.03 19.85
C VAL A 345 -16.28 0.74 20.60
N GLU A 346 -16.10 0.50 21.90
CA GLU A 346 -15.03 1.11 22.71
C GLU A 346 -13.64 0.68 22.20
N GLU A 347 -13.43 -0.62 21.95
CA GLU A 347 -12.20 -1.15 21.37
C GLU A 347 -11.87 -0.53 20.00
N LEU A 348 -12.86 -0.47 19.12
CA LEU A 348 -12.73 0.15 17.80
C LEU A 348 -12.36 1.63 17.89
N ASN A 349 -12.98 2.38 18.80
CA ASN A 349 -12.69 3.81 18.96
C ASN A 349 -11.26 4.06 19.45
N GLU A 350 -10.74 3.23 20.35
CA GLU A 350 -9.36 3.32 20.81
C GLU A 350 -8.39 3.02 19.66
N ARG A 351 -8.63 1.93 18.90
CA ARG A 351 -7.81 1.54 17.74
C ARG A 351 -7.76 2.58 16.64
N PHE A 352 -8.86 3.32 16.43
CA PHE A 352 -8.90 4.33 15.38
C PHE A 352 -8.26 5.67 15.77
N ARG A 353 -7.76 5.84 17.01
CA ARG A 353 -7.10 7.10 17.39
C ARG A 353 -5.80 7.31 16.62
N PRO A 354 -5.47 8.55 16.19
CA PRO A 354 -4.28 8.84 15.39
C PRO A 354 -2.95 8.51 16.07
N ASP A 355 -2.97 8.44 17.41
CA ASP A 355 -1.79 8.24 18.23
C ASP A 355 -1.47 6.75 18.48
N ASP A 356 -2.18 5.80 17.84
CA ASP A 356 -1.91 4.37 17.99
C ASP A 356 -0.58 3.99 17.29
N PRO A 357 0.48 3.66 18.05
CA PRO A 357 1.76 3.21 17.48
C PRO A 357 1.66 1.82 16.82
N HIS A 358 0.51 1.14 16.93
CA HIS A 358 0.30 -0.23 16.43
C HIS A 358 -0.36 -0.31 15.04
N SER A 359 -0.47 0.78 14.27
CA SER A 359 -0.83 0.68 12.85
C SER A 359 0.27 -0.05 12.08
N VAL A 360 0.15 -1.38 11.99
CA VAL A 360 1.16 -2.30 11.44
C VAL A 360 1.41 -2.04 9.95
N SER A 361 0.44 -1.46 9.23
CA SER A 361 0.62 -1.09 7.84
C SER A 361 0.79 0.41 7.64
N ARG A 362 1.80 0.78 6.84
CA ARG A 362 1.84 2.12 6.25
C ARG A 362 0.61 2.25 5.35
N PRO A 363 -0.22 3.28 5.52
CA PRO A 363 -1.40 3.45 4.67
C PRO A 363 -0.95 3.47 3.22
N THR A 364 -1.62 2.67 2.38
CA THR A 364 -1.45 2.74 0.93
C THR A 364 -1.64 4.19 0.47
N ARG A 365 -0.73 4.69 -0.35
CA ARG A 365 -0.74 6.09 -0.83
C ARG A 365 -0.99 6.10 -2.33
N GLY A 366 -1.88 6.98 -2.81
CA GLY A 366 -2.12 7.14 -4.25
C GLY A 366 -3.00 6.08 -4.90
N ALA A 367 -2.93 6.01 -6.23
CA ALA A 367 -3.84 5.22 -7.03
C ALA A 367 -3.52 3.72 -6.99
N ILE A 368 -4.57 2.89 -6.93
CA ILE A 368 -4.50 1.44 -7.11
C ILE A 368 -5.46 1.09 -8.24
N LEU A 369 -4.99 0.28 -9.19
CA LEU A 369 -5.69 -0.02 -10.43
C LEU A 369 -5.46 -1.47 -10.81
N THR A 370 -6.44 -2.10 -11.42
CA THR A 370 -6.25 -3.38 -12.14
C THR A 370 -6.60 -3.13 -13.60
N ILE A 371 -5.59 -3.18 -14.47
CA ILE A 371 -5.75 -2.85 -15.89
C ILE A 371 -5.95 -4.15 -16.66
N PRO A 372 -7.05 -4.31 -17.43
CA PRO A 372 -7.28 -5.52 -18.22
C PRO A 372 -6.24 -5.66 -19.34
N SER A 373 -6.04 -6.90 -19.80
CA SER A 373 -5.24 -7.20 -21.00
C SER A 373 -5.88 -6.54 -22.22
N THR A 374 -5.17 -5.60 -22.85
CA THR A 374 -5.66 -4.87 -24.02
C THR A 374 -4.65 -4.83 -25.15
N ASN A 375 -3.50 -5.51 -25.00
CA ASN A 375 -2.37 -5.45 -25.94
C ASN A 375 -1.97 -4.01 -26.28
N PHE A 376 -2.00 -3.13 -25.29
CA PHE A 376 -1.76 -1.70 -25.41
C PHE A 376 -2.73 -0.90 -26.28
N ASN A 377 -3.91 -1.45 -26.59
CA ASN A 377 -4.93 -0.76 -27.38
C ASN A 377 -5.79 0.21 -26.56
N ASP A 378 -5.89 0.02 -25.23
CA ASP A 378 -6.68 0.92 -24.37
C ASP A 378 -5.78 1.65 -23.38
N HIS A 379 -5.99 2.96 -23.26
CA HIS A 379 -5.24 3.82 -22.35
C HIS A 379 -6.15 4.42 -21.28
N TYR A 380 -5.98 3.98 -20.04
CA TYR A 380 -6.78 4.44 -18.91
C TYR A 380 -6.16 5.69 -18.30
N VAL A 381 -6.90 6.80 -18.31
CA VAL A 381 -6.44 8.07 -17.73
C VAL A 381 -6.52 8.02 -16.21
N LEU A 382 -5.46 8.44 -15.52
CA LEU A 382 -5.55 8.67 -14.08
C LEU A 382 -6.50 9.83 -13.77
N PRO A 383 -7.31 9.76 -12.71
CA PRO A 383 -8.25 10.81 -12.32
C PRO A 383 -7.57 12.06 -11.71
N LEU A 384 -6.26 12.20 -11.87
CA LEU A 384 -5.46 13.30 -11.38
C LEU A 384 -4.39 13.68 -12.42
N THR A 385 -4.34 14.96 -12.78
CA THR A 385 -3.26 15.49 -13.63
C THR A 385 -2.03 15.87 -12.81
N ILE A 386 -0.88 16.06 -13.47
CA ILE A 386 0.35 16.47 -12.79
C ILE A 386 0.18 17.85 -12.14
N SER A 387 -0.48 18.81 -12.80
CA SER A 387 -0.71 20.13 -12.22
C SER A 387 -1.64 20.08 -10.99
N GLN A 388 -2.65 19.21 -11.00
CA GLN A 388 -3.50 18.98 -9.82
C GLN A 388 -2.71 18.35 -8.67
N ALA A 389 -1.85 17.37 -8.97
CA ALA A 389 -0.94 16.80 -7.98
C ALA A 389 -0.03 17.87 -7.36
N GLU A 390 0.49 18.77 -8.19
CA GLU A 390 1.40 19.84 -7.78
C GLU A 390 0.70 20.86 -6.89
N GLU A 391 -0.53 21.26 -7.23
CA GLU A 391 -1.34 22.15 -6.42
C GLU A 391 -1.60 21.56 -5.02
N GLN A 392 -1.98 20.27 -4.97
CA GLN A 392 -2.17 19.57 -3.70
C GLN A 392 -0.87 19.47 -2.91
N TYR A 393 0.23 19.13 -3.57
CA TYR A 393 1.53 19.02 -2.92
C TYR A 393 1.99 20.35 -2.33
N ARG A 394 1.81 21.47 -3.04
CA ARG A 394 2.16 22.83 -2.56
C ARG A 394 1.28 23.30 -1.42
N HIS A 395 0.03 22.85 -1.34
CA HIS A 395 -0.83 23.13 -0.19
C HIS A 395 -0.20 22.58 1.10
N ASP A 396 0.36 21.37 1.03
CA ASP A 396 0.98 20.70 2.18
C ASP A 396 2.45 21.14 2.39
N HIS A 397 3.10 21.65 1.33
CA HIS A 397 4.50 22.10 1.33
C HIS A 397 4.64 23.54 0.80
N PRO A 398 4.11 24.56 1.50
CA PRO A 398 4.02 25.94 1.00
C PRO A 398 5.38 26.62 0.75
N HIS A 399 6.48 26.02 1.23
CA HIS A 399 7.84 26.55 1.08
C HIS A 399 8.55 26.08 -0.20
N ILE A 400 8.01 25.09 -0.92
CA ILE A 400 8.63 24.54 -2.13
C ILE A 400 8.18 25.36 -3.34
N THR A 401 9.13 26.05 -3.98
CA THR A 401 8.89 27.03 -5.06
C THR A 401 9.61 26.72 -6.38
N ARG A 402 10.36 25.60 -6.46
CA ARG A 402 11.31 25.34 -7.55
C ARG A 402 10.67 24.62 -8.74
N GLU A 403 11.22 24.88 -9.94
CA GLU A 403 10.87 24.17 -11.18
C GLU A 403 10.93 22.66 -10.98
N SER A 404 9.77 22.02 -11.13
CA SER A 404 9.42 20.77 -10.47
C SER A 404 10.01 19.54 -11.19
N THR A 405 10.97 18.86 -10.58
CA THR A 405 11.20 17.44 -10.90
C THR A 405 9.95 16.68 -10.48
N ILE A 406 9.40 15.86 -11.37
CA ILE A 406 8.29 14.97 -11.03
C ILE A 406 8.87 13.61 -10.68
N TYR A 407 8.37 13.00 -9.62
CA TYR A 407 8.58 11.59 -9.32
C TYR A 407 7.24 10.87 -9.37
N ILE A 408 7.16 9.84 -10.19
CA ILE A 408 6.02 8.92 -10.24
C ILE A 408 6.50 7.59 -9.69
N TYR A 409 5.96 7.18 -8.55
CA TYR A 409 6.22 5.85 -7.99
C TYR A 409 5.00 4.98 -8.21
N TRP A 410 5.21 3.68 -8.41
CA TRP A 410 4.14 2.70 -8.41
C TRP A 410 4.71 1.31 -8.10
N GLN A 411 3.81 0.40 -7.78
CA GLN A 411 4.09 -1.00 -7.55
C GLN A 411 3.35 -1.85 -8.56
N LEU A 412 3.99 -2.89 -9.07
CA LEU A 412 3.37 -3.84 -10.00
C LEU A 412 3.89 -5.25 -9.77
N MET A 413 3.12 -6.24 -10.24
CA MET A 413 3.55 -7.64 -10.32
C MET A 413 3.75 -8.04 -11.78
N ASN A 414 4.71 -8.92 -12.04
CA ASN A 414 5.01 -9.55 -13.32
C ASN A 414 5.45 -8.65 -14.49
N GLY A 415 5.08 -7.37 -14.55
CA GLY A 415 5.40 -6.44 -15.65
C GLY A 415 4.34 -6.43 -16.75
N ASP A 416 4.74 -6.12 -17.99
CA ASP A 416 3.89 -5.97 -19.19
C ASP A 416 2.91 -4.78 -19.08
N MET A 417 3.46 -3.66 -18.62
CA MET A 417 2.73 -2.43 -18.33
C MET A 417 3.39 -1.26 -19.06
N MET A 418 2.56 -0.33 -19.52
CA MET A 418 2.99 0.93 -20.11
C MET A 418 2.39 2.10 -19.33
N LEU A 419 3.26 3.03 -18.93
CA LEU A 419 2.90 4.32 -18.38
C LEU A 419 3.17 5.38 -19.46
N THR A 420 2.10 6.06 -19.91
CA THR A 420 2.16 7.03 -21.00
C THR A 420 1.81 8.41 -20.46
N LEU A 421 2.67 9.41 -20.66
CA LEU A 421 2.38 10.80 -20.28
C LEU A 421 2.18 11.65 -21.52
N SER A 422 1.15 12.49 -21.49
CA SER A 422 0.71 13.31 -22.62
C SER A 422 0.33 14.72 -22.19
N ALA A 423 0.26 15.64 -23.16
CA ALA A 423 -0.22 17.01 -22.91
C ALA A 423 -1.74 17.13 -22.84
N LYS A 424 -2.47 16.14 -23.37
CA LYS A 424 -3.93 16.05 -23.42
C LYS A 424 -4.37 14.62 -23.12
N PRO A 425 -5.60 14.39 -22.64
CA PRO A 425 -6.13 13.04 -22.51
C PRO A 425 -6.05 12.32 -23.86
N ILE A 426 -5.52 11.10 -23.86
CA ILE A 426 -5.59 10.18 -24.99
C ILE A 426 -7.05 9.76 -25.17
N ASP A 427 -7.59 10.03 -26.34
CA ASP A 427 -8.90 9.54 -26.77
C ASP A 427 -8.70 8.29 -27.64
N ALA A 428 -9.33 7.18 -27.27
CA ALA A 428 -9.24 5.92 -27.99
C ALA A 428 -9.86 6.00 -29.39
N ASP A 429 -10.83 6.92 -29.59
CA ASP A 429 -11.48 7.12 -30.87
C ASP A 429 -10.64 8.01 -31.82
N GLU A 430 -9.73 8.83 -31.26
CA GLU A 430 -8.80 9.66 -32.02
C GLU A 430 -7.45 8.94 -32.25
N THR A 431 -7.45 7.98 -33.18
CA THR A 431 -6.24 7.25 -33.64
C THR A 431 -5.11 8.13 -34.20
N ASN A 432 -5.32 9.44 -34.32
CA ASN A 432 -4.35 10.42 -34.84
C ASN A 432 -3.99 11.49 -33.81
N ALA A 433 -3.62 11.08 -32.58
CA ALA A 433 -2.94 11.98 -31.67
C ALA A 433 -1.70 12.56 -32.41
N LYS A 434 -1.61 13.89 -32.50
CA LYS A 434 -0.47 14.58 -33.16
C LYS A 434 0.64 14.93 -32.18
N ASP A 435 0.33 14.92 -30.89
CA ASP A 435 1.23 15.36 -29.83
C ASP A 435 2.08 14.17 -29.38
N SER A 436 3.40 14.34 -29.32
CA SER A 436 4.30 13.29 -28.82
C SER A 436 4.10 13.08 -27.32
N CYS A 437 4.03 11.82 -26.92
CA CYS A 437 3.93 11.37 -25.53
C CYS A 437 5.30 10.89 -25.02
N LEU A 438 5.46 10.87 -23.70
CA LEU A 438 6.49 10.07 -23.04
C LEU A 438 5.93 8.66 -22.83
N ILE A 439 6.67 7.64 -23.27
CA ILE A 439 6.30 6.24 -23.13
C ILE A 439 7.32 5.56 -22.24
N CYS A 440 6.85 5.00 -21.13
CA CYS A 440 7.63 4.19 -20.19
C CYS A 440 7.04 2.77 -20.18
N TYR A 441 7.73 1.84 -20.84
CA TYR A 441 7.31 0.45 -20.91
C TYR A 441 8.16 -0.43 -20.01
N VAL A 442 7.48 -1.29 -19.26
CA VAL A 442 8.03 -2.17 -18.25
C VAL A 442 7.67 -3.59 -18.64
N ALA A 443 8.65 -4.33 -19.17
CA ALA A 443 8.47 -5.61 -19.86
C ALA A 443 7.99 -6.77 -18.94
N PRO A 444 7.47 -7.88 -19.49
CA PRO A 444 7.24 -9.10 -18.73
C PRO A 444 8.54 -9.81 -18.29
N LYS A 445 8.48 -10.56 -17.17
CA LYS A 445 9.52 -11.56 -16.81
C LYS A 445 9.73 -12.53 -17.98
N SER A 446 10.99 -12.77 -18.36
CA SER A 446 11.32 -13.85 -19.29
C SER A 446 11.00 -15.20 -18.64
N SER A 447 10.34 -16.10 -19.39
CA SER A 447 10.30 -17.51 -18.99
C SER A 447 11.71 -18.05 -19.09
N PHE A 448 12.30 -18.46 -17.97
CA PHE A 448 13.66 -19.04 -17.88
C PHE A 448 13.88 -20.32 -18.73
N ASP A 449 12.91 -20.74 -19.55
CA ASP A 449 12.94 -21.97 -20.35
C ASP A 449 13.41 -21.80 -21.81
N ALA A 450 13.88 -20.61 -22.22
CA ALA A 450 14.49 -20.43 -23.54
C ALA A 450 16.00 -20.26 -23.43
N SER A 451 16.70 -21.32 -23.81
CA SER A 451 18.13 -21.40 -24.10
C SER A 451 18.69 -20.16 -24.83
N ASP A 452 19.86 -19.70 -24.39
CA ASP A 452 20.93 -18.99 -25.11
C ASP A 452 20.66 -17.68 -25.90
N ASP A 453 19.43 -17.18 -26.05
CA ASP A 453 19.19 -15.95 -26.82
C ASP A 453 19.02 -14.69 -25.95
N VAL A 454 20.15 -14.04 -25.64
CA VAL A 454 20.26 -12.69 -25.04
C VAL A 454 19.71 -11.58 -25.97
N GLU A 455 19.28 -11.92 -27.19
CA GLU A 455 18.78 -11.01 -28.23
C GLU A 455 17.24 -10.87 -28.32
N TYR A 456 16.45 -11.43 -27.39
CA TYR A 456 14.99 -11.34 -27.45
C TYR A 456 14.44 -9.94 -27.08
N HIS A 457 14.18 -9.09 -28.10
CA HIS A 457 13.80 -7.68 -27.90
C HIS A 457 12.36 -7.44 -27.41
N GLU A 458 11.48 -8.44 -27.48
CA GLU A 458 10.10 -8.33 -26.96
C GLU A 458 10.05 -8.21 -25.42
N GLN A 459 11.18 -8.47 -24.75
CA GLN A 459 11.33 -8.44 -23.29
C GLN A 459 12.16 -7.24 -22.79
N THR A 460 12.39 -6.25 -23.66
CA THR A 460 13.15 -5.04 -23.32
C THR A 460 12.28 -4.01 -22.60
N SER A 461 12.64 -3.61 -21.37
CA SER A 461 12.05 -2.42 -20.73
C SER A 461 12.66 -1.16 -21.33
N TYR A 462 11.87 -0.10 -21.55
CA TYR A 462 12.35 1.09 -22.25
C TYR A 462 11.65 2.40 -21.90
N LEU A 463 12.33 3.50 -22.25
CA LEU A 463 11.82 4.86 -22.34
C LEU A 463 11.82 5.28 -23.82
N ASN A 464 10.76 5.93 -24.27
CA ASN A 464 10.68 6.48 -25.62
C ASN A 464 9.81 7.73 -25.72
N SER A 465 9.90 8.42 -26.85
CA SER A 465 8.91 9.42 -27.27
C SER A 465 8.16 8.89 -28.49
N GLY A 466 6.87 9.23 -28.59
CA GLY A 466 6.06 8.88 -29.76
C GLY A 466 4.57 8.89 -29.46
N GLN A 467 3.79 8.19 -30.28
CA GLN A 467 2.35 8.08 -30.12
C GLN A 467 1.95 6.94 -29.17
N PRO A 468 0.82 7.06 -28.45
CA PRO A 468 0.40 6.09 -27.43
C PRO A 468 0.38 4.62 -27.88
N TYR A 469 0.05 4.37 -29.14
CA TYR A 469 -0.18 3.03 -29.69
C TYR A 469 1.04 2.46 -30.44
N GLU A 470 2.19 3.13 -30.40
CA GLU A 470 3.40 2.73 -31.15
C GLU A 470 4.24 1.65 -30.46
N HIS A 471 3.75 1.03 -29.38
CA HIS A 471 4.47 -0.02 -28.67
C HIS A 471 4.96 -1.14 -29.61
N SER A 472 4.08 -1.66 -30.47
CA SER A 472 4.41 -2.71 -31.44
C SER A 472 5.43 -2.26 -32.49
N VAL A 473 5.39 -0.98 -32.89
CA VAL A 473 6.35 -0.38 -33.81
C VAL A 473 7.73 -0.30 -33.17
N PHE A 474 7.83 0.17 -31.92
CA PHE A 474 9.12 0.28 -31.23
C PHE A 474 9.78 -1.08 -31.01
N VAL A 475 8.99 -2.10 -30.64
CA VAL A 475 9.49 -3.46 -30.45
C VAL A 475 9.94 -4.08 -31.78
N SER A 476 9.10 -4.00 -32.82
CA SER A 476 9.43 -4.60 -34.13
C SER A 476 10.61 -3.92 -34.83
N GLU A 477 10.71 -2.58 -34.76
CA GLU A 477 11.81 -1.81 -35.34
C GLU A 477 13.04 -1.73 -34.42
N LYS A 478 12.95 -2.23 -33.18
CA LYS A 478 13.99 -2.17 -32.14
C LYS A 478 14.46 -0.74 -31.83
N ARG A 479 13.54 0.24 -31.91
CA ARG A 479 13.82 1.68 -31.73
C ARG A 479 13.43 2.11 -30.32
N PHE A 480 14.45 2.23 -29.47
CA PHE A 480 14.28 2.62 -28.08
C PHE A 480 15.22 3.78 -27.75
N ALA A 481 14.73 4.80 -27.05
CA ALA A 481 15.55 5.92 -26.63
C ALA A 481 16.47 5.51 -25.46
N GLY A 482 15.89 5.04 -24.36
CA GLY A 482 16.61 4.35 -23.28
C GLY A 482 16.06 2.94 -23.11
N LYS A 483 16.91 1.93 -22.86
CA LYS A 483 16.45 0.55 -22.68
C LYS A 483 17.30 -0.29 -21.74
N SER A 484 16.73 -1.39 -21.26
CA SER A 484 17.44 -2.48 -20.61
C SER A 484 16.72 -3.82 -20.77
N ASN A 485 17.48 -4.85 -21.14
CA ASN A 485 17.01 -6.25 -21.18
C ASN A 485 17.15 -6.93 -19.81
N GLU A 486 17.96 -6.36 -18.92
CA GLU A 486 18.29 -6.91 -17.61
C GLU A 486 17.58 -6.17 -16.47
N PHE A 487 16.59 -5.34 -16.83
CA PHE A 487 15.90 -4.47 -15.86
C PHE A 487 15.27 -5.27 -14.72
N TYR A 488 14.95 -6.55 -14.88
CA TYR A 488 14.38 -7.39 -13.81
C TYR A 488 15.32 -8.44 -13.23
N MET A 489 16.58 -8.50 -13.68
CA MET A 489 17.49 -9.51 -13.18
C MET A 489 17.62 -9.42 -11.65
N GLY A 490 17.43 -10.54 -10.97
CA GLY A 490 17.48 -10.61 -9.50
C GLY A 490 16.22 -10.14 -8.77
N CYS A 491 15.21 -9.59 -9.46
CA CYS A 491 13.95 -9.21 -8.82
C CYS A 491 13.00 -10.41 -8.71
N ASN A 492 12.32 -10.55 -7.57
CA ASN A 492 11.19 -11.47 -7.44
C ASN A 492 9.95 -10.84 -8.10
N THR A 493 9.77 -11.09 -9.40
CA THR A 493 8.62 -10.54 -10.16
C THR A 493 7.28 -11.14 -9.77
N ASP A 494 7.29 -12.23 -9.00
CA ASP A 494 6.10 -12.87 -8.43
C ASP A 494 5.60 -12.11 -7.17
N ASP A 495 6.27 -11.02 -6.79
CA ASP A 495 5.90 -10.08 -5.73
C ASP A 495 5.78 -8.63 -6.29
N LEU A 496 5.28 -7.70 -5.48
CA LEU A 496 5.14 -6.28 -5.81
C LEU A 496 6.51 -5.60 -5.87
N MET A 497 6.92 -5.22 -7.08
CA MET A 497 8.12 -4.41 -7.31
C MET A 497 7.77 -2.94 -7.29
N THR A 498 8.53 -2.14 -6.55
CA THR A 498 8.37 -0.69 -6.53
C THR A 498 9.28 -0.06 -7.58
N LEU A 499 8.72 0.80 -8.42
CA LEU A 499 9.41 1.50 -9.50
C LEU A 499 9.32 3.02 -9.29
N CYS A 500 10.26 3.74 -9.88
CA CYS A 500 10.31 5.20 -9.85
C CYS A 500 10.63 5.73 -11.25
N LEU A 501 9.73 6.56 -11.78
CA LEU A 501 9.96 7.39 -12.96
C LEU A 501 10.22 8.83 -12.51
N GLU A 502 11.46 9.29 -12.63
CA GLU A 502 11.87 10.66 -12.36
C GLU A 502 11.93 11.45 -13.67
N ILE A 503 11.26 12.60 -13.72
CA ILE A 503 11.17 13.49 -14.88
C ILE A 503 11.69 14.88 -14.50
N GLN A 504 12.86 15.23 -15.02
CA GLN A 504 13.46 16.54 -14.82
C GLN A 504 12.97 17.51 -15.91
N ARG A 505 11.87 18.20 -15.62
CA ARG A 505 11.19 19.12 -16.57
C ARG A 505 12.11 20.22 -17.14
N ALA A 506 13.10 20.67 -16.39
CA ALA A 506 14.02 21.72 -16.84
C ALA A 506 15.04 21.22 -17.88
N THR A 507 15.51 19.97 -17.74
CA THR A 507 16.62 19.42 -18.53
C THR A 507 16.16 18.45 -19.62
N GLY A 508 14.92 17.96 -19.55
CA GLY A 508 14.40 16.92 -20.44
C GLY A 508 14.87 15.51 -20.07
N VAL A 509 15.58 15.34 -18.94
CA VAL A 509 16.08 14.04 -18.49
C VAL A 509 14.94 13.24 -17.84
N VAL A 510 14.80 11.98 -18.27
CA VAL A 510 13.85 11.01 -17.72
C VAL A 510 14.60 9.76 -17.30
N ASN A 511 14.27 9.27 -16.12
CA ASN A 511 14.96 8.19 -15.43
C ASN A 511 13.93 7.18 -14.91
N LEU A 512 14.01 5.92 -15.34
CA LEU A 512 13.28 4.80 -14.75
C LEU A 512 14.25 3.97 -13.91
N SER A 513 13.90 3.71 -12.65
CA SER A 513 14.69 2.86 -11.75
C SER A 513 13.80 2.02 -10.84
N HIS A 514 14.42 1.02 -10.22
CA HIS A 514 13.85 0.37 -9.04
C HIS A 514 13.82 1.33 -7.85
N ALA A 515 12.85 1.10 -6.97
CA ALA A 515 12.69 1.70 -5.66
C ALA A 515 12.25 0.60 -4.68
N GLY A 516 12.04 0.91 -3.41
CA GLY A 516 11.62 -0.04 -2.37
C GLY A 516 12.63 -1.19 -2.14
N PRO A 517 12.16 -2.33 -1.61
CA PRO A 517 13.01 -3.48 -1.31
C PRO A 517 13.70 -4.07 -2.54
N ASN A 518 13.07 -4.04 -3.73
CA ASN A 518 13.69 -4.55 -4.95
C ASN A 518 14.91 -3.74 -5.40
N ALA A 519 15.03 -2.47 -4.97
CA ALA A 519 16.21 -1.66 -5.24
C ALA A 519 17.46 -2.16 -4.50
N ILE A 520 17.33 -3.05 -3.49
CA ILE A 520 18.48 -3.70 -2.83
C ILE A 520 19.16 -4.69 -3.78
N TYR A 521 18.37 -5.41 -4.57
CA TYR A 521 18.86 -6.50 -5.41
C TYR A 521 19.23 -6.03 -6.82
N ASN A 522 18.58 -4.97 -7.32
CA ASN A 522 18.82 -4.45 -8.66
C ASN A 522 18.84 -2.92 -8.68
N HIS A 523 20.00 -2.37 -9.04
CA HIS A 523 20.23 -0.92 -9.16
C HIS A 523 20.18 -0.43 -10.62
N GLN A 524 19.71 -1.26 -11.56
CA GLN A 524 19.55 -0.87 -12.96
C GLN A 524 18.70 0.39 -13.08
N LYS A 525 19.15 1.27 -13.96
CA LYS A 525 18.50 2.54 -14.26
C LYS A 525 18.47 2.76 -15.76
N ILE A 526 17.29 2.97 -16.32
CA ILE A 526 17.10 3.36 -17.71
C ILE A 526 16.99 4.88 -17.74
N SER A 527 17.93 5.56 -18.39
CA SER A 527 17.98 7.03 -18.43
C SER A 527 18.04 7.53 -19.87
N TRP A 528 17.29 8.59 -20.18
CA TRP A 528 17.37 9.26 -21.47
C TRP A 528 17.13 10.76 -21.34
N LYS A 529 17.74 11.56 -22.22
CA LYS A 529 17.53 13.00 -22.29
C LYS A 529 16.78 13.34 -23.58
N PHE A 530 15.51 13.68 -23.45
CA PHE A 530 14.69 14.05 -24.59
C PHE A 530 14.97 15.50 -25.04
N PRO A 531 15.31 15.72 -26.33
CA PRO A 531 15.33 17.06 -26.90
C PRO A 531 13.95 17.70 -26.84
N LYS A 532 13.87 19.00 -26.52
CA LYS A 532 12.59 19.73 -26.44
C LYS A 532 11.78 19.70 -27.76
N THR A 533 12.46 19.57 -28.89
CA THR A 533 11.84 19.45 -30.23
C THR A 533 11.16 18.10 -30.45
N GLU A 534 11.61 17.06 -29.76
CA GLU A 534 11.06 15.71 -29.82
C GLU A 534 9.96 15.55 -28.76
N LEU A 535 10.27 15.92 -27.52
CA LEU A 535 9.35 15.85 -26.40
C LEU A 535 9.60 17.02 -25.43
N ASP A 536 8.62 17.91 -25.30
CA ASP A 536 8.66 18.99 -24.31
C ASP A 536 8.11 18.50 -22.98
N THR A 537 9.00 18.01 -22.10
CA THR A 537 8.62 17.46 -20.78
C THR A 537 7.89 18.47 -19.88
N LYS A 538 7.98 19.78 -20.16
CA LYS A 538 7.22 20.82 -19.45
C LYS A 538 5.72 20.83 -19.81
N LYS A 539 5.32 20.20 -20.92
CA LYS A 539 3.92 20.11 -21.37
C LYS A 539 3.21 18.84 -20.91
N LEU A 540 3.93 17.89 -20.31
CA LEU A 540 3.34 16.65 -19.81
C LEU A 540 2.40 16.94 -18.65
N GLU A 541 1.15 16.50 -18.77
CA GLU A 541 0.06 16.83 -17.86
C GLU A 541 -0.77 15.61 -17.46
N PHE A 542 -1.16 14.78 -18.41
CA PHE A 542 -1.99 13.59 -18.17
C PHE A 542 -1.12 12.34 -18.06
N ILE A 543 -1.51 11.42 -17.19
CA ILE A 543 -0.86 10.13 -17.01
C ILE A 543 -1.87 9.06 -17.38
N HIS A 544 -1.45 8.17 -18.24
CA HIS A 544 -2.23 7.06 -18.76
C HIS A 544 -1.54 5.75 -18.43
N VAL A 545 -2.34 4.72 -18.27
CA VAL A 545 -1.87 3.39 -17.96
C VAL A 545 -2.48 2.38 -18.93
N SER A 546 -1.66 1.46 -19.38
CA SER A 546 -2.07 0.41 -20.31
C SER A 546 -1.35 -0.90 -20.00
N ALA A 547 -1.96 -2.03 -20.37
CA ALA A 547 -1.39 -3.36 -20.18
C ALA A 547 -1.32 -4.13 -21.51
N GLY A 548 -0.35 -5.05 -21.60
CA GLY A 548 -0.12 -5.88 -22.77
C GLY A 548 -1.06 -7.07 -22.82
N ASN A 549 -0.49 -8.27 -22.85
CA ASN A 549 -1.21 -9.53 -23.06
C ASN A 549 -1.88 -10.08 -21.79
N ARG A 550 -1.65 -9.46 -20.64
CA ARG A 550 -2.20 -9.89 -19.35
C ARG A 550 -2.76 -8.74 -18.53
N THR A 551 -3.62 -9.10 -17.59
CA THR A 551 -4.16 -8.16 -16.61
C THR A 551 -3.05 -7.81 -15.61
N VAL A 552 -2.83 -6.51 -15.37
CA VAL A 552 -1.77 -6.03 -14.48
C VAL A 552 -2.36 -5.31 -13.28
N PRO A 553 -2.08 -5.76 -12.04
CA PRO A 553 -2.39 -5.02 -10.84
C PRO A 553 -1.31 -3.97 -10.58
N ILE A 554 -1.74 -2.75 -10.28
CA ILE A 554 -0.88 -1.61 -9.95
C ILE A 554 -1.29 -1.08 -8.58
N ARG A 555 -0.31 -0.85 -7.72
CA ARG A 555 -0.53 -0.27 -6.40
C ARG A 555 0.34 0.96 -6.18
N ASN A 556 -0.03 1.77 -5.19
CA ASN A 556 0.75 2.91 -4.75
C ASN A 556 1.23 3.84 -5.87
N LEU A 557 0.40 4.06 -6.91
CA LEU A 557 0.74 4.99 -7.98
C LEU A 557 0.60 6.42 -7.44
N ILE A 558 1.73 7.00 -7.04
CA ILE A 558 1.82 8.34 -6.47
C ILE A 558 2.59 9.28 -7.38
N ILE A 559 2.17 10.54 -7.38
CA ILE A 559 2.85 11.64 -8.05
C ILE A 559 3.32 12.57 -6.95
N THR A 560 4.62 12.85 -6.91
CA THR A 560 5.24 13.73 -5.92
C THR A 560 6.31 14.59 -6.58
N PHE A 561 6.72 15.64 -5.88
CA PHE A 561 7.66 16.66 -6.36
C PHE A 561 8.93 16.72 -5.51
N GLU A 562 9.09 15.73 -4.63
CA GLU A 562 10.32 15.42 -3.93
C GLU A 562 10.57 13.91 -3.94
N LYS A 563 11.85 13.53 -3.91
CA LYS A 563 12.24 12.13 -3.87
C LYS A 563 11.84 11.53 -2.52
N GLN A 564 11.12 10.42 -2.53
CA GLN A 564 10.71 9.68 -1.32
C GLN A 564 11.89 8.87 -0.78
N GLU A 565 12.64 9.42 0.18
CA GLU A 565 13.88 8.81 0.68
C GLU A 565 13.66 7.40 1.26
N ASP A 566 12.52 7.17 1.90
CA ASP A 566 12.14 5.88 2.47
C ASP A 566 11.92 4.77 1.44
N LEU A 567 11.68 5.14 0.17
CA LEU A 567 11.61 4.21 -0.96
C LEU A 567 12.96 4.02 -1.66
N HIS A 568 14.04 4.66 -1.21
CA HIS A 568 15.37 4.54 -1.82
C HIS A 568 16.37 4.06 -0.76
N LEU A 569 16.12 2.87 -0.22
CA LEU A 569 17.00 2.23 0.77
C LEU A 569 18.40 2.03 0.18
N THR A 570 19.42 2.65 0.78
CA THR A 570 20.82 2.45 0.42
C THR A 570 21.53 1.62 1.49
N LEU A 571 21.99 0.43 1.14
CA LEU A 571 22.76 -0.44 2.05
C LEU A 571 24.21 0.00 2.29
N ASN A 572 24.67 1.09 1.64
CA ASN A 572 26.08 1.46 1.63
C ASN A 572 26.32 2.90 2.15
N PRO A 573 26.82 3.06 3.39
CA PRO A 573 27.22 4.36 3.94
C PRO A 573 28.33 5.04 3.13
N ASP A 574 29.20 4.29 2.44
CA ASP A 574 30.29 4.86 1.62
C ASP A 574 29.77 5.52 0.34
N PHE A 575 28.55 5.19 -0.09
CA PHE A 575 27.91 5.83 -1.24
C PHE A 575 27.36 7.24 -0.92
N ILE A 576 27.25 7.60 0.37
CA ILE A 576 26.81 8.93 0.84
C ILE A 576 27.89 9.99 0.63
N LYS A 577 29.16 9.61 0.40
CA LYS A 577 30.26 10.56 0.15
C LYS A 577 30.55 10.86 -1.32
N GLY A 578 29.71 10.40 -2.25
CA GLY A 578 29.95 10.53 -3.69
C GLY A 578 29.25 11.69 -4.41
N THR A 579 28.19 12.28 -3.84
CA THR A 579 27.28 13.18 -4.60
C THR A 579 27.26 14.64 -4.14
N SER A 580 28.23 15.09 -3.33
CA SER A 580 28.38 16.52 -2.99
C SER A 580 29.76 17.13 -3.26
N TYR A 581 30.72 16.42 -3.89
CA TYR A 581 32.07 16.98 -4.13
C TYR A 581 32.78 16.59 -5.43
N MET A 582 32.03 16.29 -6.50
CA MET A 582 32.61 16.00 -7.84
C MET A 582 31.95 16.84 -8.94
N THR A 583 31.94 18.16 -8.75
CA THR A 583 31.93 19.15 -9.83
C THR A 583 32.97 20.20 -9.51
N GLU A 584 34.25 19.83 -9.58
CA GLU A 584 35.40 20.72 -9.85
C GLU A 584 36.70 19.91 -9.72
N LYS A 585 37.19 19.42 -10.85
CA LYS A 585 38.58 19.06 -11.21
C LYS A 585 38.61 17.85 -12.15
N ALA A 586 38.10 18.07 -13.36
CA ALA A 586 38.54 17.32 -14.53
C ALA A 586 39.46 18.24 -15.34
N SER A 587 40.74 18.31 -14.95
CA SER A 587 41.81 18.87 -15.79
C SER A 587 43.16 18.52 -15.19
N THR A 588 43.70 17.35 -15.56
CA THR A 588 45.11 17.06 -15.89
C THR A 588 45.40 15.55 -15.77
N GLU A 589 45.68 14.93 -16.92
CA GLU A 589 46.87 14.07 -17.21
C GLU A 589 47.19 12.85 -16.31
N THR A 590 47.70 11.69 -16.75
CA THR A 590 47.84 10.92 -18.01
C THR A 590 48.33 9.50 -17.59
N ARG A 591 47.89 8.45 -18.29
CA ARG A 591 48.61 7.20 -18.73
C ARG A 591 49.35 6.23 -17.76
N ILE A 592 49.28 4.93 -18.13
CA ILE A 592 50.17 3.74 -17.88
C ILE A 592 49.60 2.75 -16.82
N ASP A 593 49.52 1.41 -16.96
CA ASP A 593 49.84 0.43 -18.02
C ASP A 593 49.01 -0.87 -17.87
N ARG A 594 49.04 -1.72 -18.91
CA ARG A 594 48.53 -3.10 -18.98
C ARG A 594 49.49 -4.12 -18.34
N THR A 595 48.94 -5.13 -17.64
CA THR A 595 49.35 -6.56 -17.52
C THR A 595 48.57 -7.13 -16.30
N GLN A 596 48.11 -8.38 -16.16
CA GLN A 596 48.27 -9.67 -16.84
C GLN A 596 47.02 -10.52 -16.53
N MET A 597 46.64 -11.41 -17.45
CA MET A 597 45.57 -12.42 -17.29
C MET A 597 46.03 -13.62 -16.46
N HIS A 598 45.11 -14.22 -15.70
CA HIS A 598 45.11 -15.67 -15.42
C HIS A 598 43.67 -16.20 -15.30
N HIS A 599 43.34 -17.18 -16.14
CA HIS A 599 42.14 -18.02 -16.09
C HIS A 599 42.28 -19.14 -15.03
N PRO A 600 41.17 -19.56 -14.38
CA PRO A 600 40.98 -20.93 -13.94
C PRO A 600 40.02 -21.69 -14.86
N THR A 601 40.33 -22.97 -15.04
CA THR A 601 39.72 -23.96 -15.93
C THR A 601 38.37 -24.49 -15.44
N GLN A 602 37.59 -25.02 -16.39
CA GLN A 602 36.38 -25.80 -16.22
C GLN A 602 36.69 -27.09 -15.42
N ASP A 603 36.18 -27.19 -14.18
CA ASP A 603 35.76 -28.46 -13.55
C ASP A 603 35.07 -28.31 -12.17
N ASP A 604 34.90 -27.10 -11.63
CA ASP A 604 34.29 -26.91 -10.28
C ASP A 604 32.80 -26.48 -10.25
N GLN A 605 32.02 -26.74 -11.31
CA GLN A 605 30.63 -26.22 -11.39
C GLN A 605 29.51 -27.08 -10.77
N ASN A 606 29.79 -28.23 -10.13
CA ASN A 606 28.73 -29.13 -9.63
C ASN A 606 28.64 -29.32 -8.11
N ALA A 607 29.22 -28.43 -7.29
CA ALA A 607 29.14 -28.54 -5.82
C ALA A 607 28.71 -27.27 -5.06
N ALA A 608 28.33 -26.17 -5.73
CA ALA A 608 28.20 -24.86 -5.09
C ALA A 608 26.80 -24.51 -4.54
N SER A 609 25.72 -25.24 -4.87
CA SER A 609 24.35 -24.83 -4.49
C SER A 609 23.88 -25.31 -3.10
N HIS A 610 24.53 -26.32 -2.50
CA HIS A 610 24.24 -26.78 -1.13
C HIS A 610 25.26 -26.30 -0.08
N GLY A 611 26.38 -25.70 -0.52
CA GLY A 611 27.44 -25.20 0.37
C GLY A 611 27.14 -23.85 1.02
N LEU A 612 26.38 -22.98 0.36
CA LEU A 612 26.14 -21.60 0.81
C LEU A 612 25.23 -21.50 2.04
N VAL A 613 24.15 -22.30 2.09
CA VAL A 613 23.25 -22.34 3.26
C VAL A 613 23.98 -22.93 4.48
N THR A 614 24.81 -23.95 4.26
CA THR A 614 25.61 -24.59 5.32
C THR A 614 26.75 -23.67 5.81
N GLN A 615 27.41 -22.93 4.91
CA GLN A 615 28.40 -21.91 5.26
C GLN A 615 27.77 -20.70 5.98
N PHE A 616 26.55 -20.30 5.60
CA PHE A 616 25.82 -19.22 6.25
C PHE A 616 25.40 -19.62 7.67
N LEU A 617 24.78 -20.79 7.85
CA LEU A 617 24.39 -21.30 9.17
C LEU A 617 25.60 -21.54 10.09
N ASN A 618 26.73 -22.01 9.55
CA ASN A 618 27.98 -22.13 10.32
C ASN A 618 28.56 -20.77 10.73
N ARG A 619 28.48 -19.74 9.87
CA ARG A 619 28.89 -18.37 10.21
C ARG A 619 27.97 -17.74 11.26
N VAL A 620 26.66 -17.98 11.17
CA VAL A 620 25.68 -17.50 12.15
C VAL A 620 25.91 -18.15 13.52
N SER A 621 26.14 -19.46 13.56
CA SER A 621 26.50 -20.18 14.79
C SER A 621 27.81 -19.66 15.38
N GLN A 622 28.87 -19.54 14.56
CA GLN A 622 30.17 -18.99 14.99
C GLN A 622 30.03 -17.58 15.58
N ILE A 623 29.16 -16.73 15.02
CA ILE A 623 28.95 -15.37 15.52
C ILE A 623 28.15 -15.37 16.83
N LYS A 624 27.12 -16.21 16.97
CA LYS A 624 26.39 -16.38 18.24
C LYS A 624 27.34 -16.88 19.34
N ASP A 625 28.24 -17.80 18.99
CA ASP A 625 29.26 -18.38 19.87
C ASP A 625 30.33 -17.35 20.30
N ILE A 626 30.72 -16.43 19.41
CA ILE A 626 31.65 -15.32 19.68
C ILE A 626 30.99 -14.25 20.56
N VAL A 627 29.72 -13.91 20.31
CA VAL A 627 29.02 -12.80 20.97
C VAL A 627 28.54 -13.18 22.38
N PHE A 628 28.04 -14.39 22.57
CA PHE A 628 27.42 -14.83 23.82
C PHE A 628 28.21 -15.90 24.58
N GLY A 629 29.22 -16.51 23.95
CA GLY A 629 29.99 -17.62 24.51
C GLY A 629 29.21 -18.93 24.40
N ALA A 630 29.74 -19.89 23.63
CA ALA A 630 29.08 -21.17 23.36
C ALA A 630 29.28 -22.26 24.42
N ASP A 631 30.27 -22.08 25.30
CA ASP A 631 30.74 -23.16 26.17
C ASP A 631 30.18 -23.03 27.60
N ASP A 632 29.77 -24.18 28.17
CA ASP A 632 29.36 -24.41 29.58
C ASP A 632 30.46 -24.10 30.61
N SER A 633 31.47 -23.27 30.28
CA SER A 633 32.58 -22.94 31.18
C SER A 633 32.16 -22.06 32.37
N SER A 634 30.95 -21.50 32.34
CA SER A 634 30.34 -20.79 33.45
C SER A 634 28.95 -21.35 33.72
N SER A 635 28.62 -21.58 35.00
CA SER A 635 27.27 -21.98 35.43
C SER A 635 26.28 -20.81 35.49
N LEU A 636 26.72 -19.59 35.18
CA LEU A 636 25.91 -18.37 35.18
C LEU A 636 25.32 -18.11 33.79
N LYS A 637 24.12 -17.50 33.76
CA LYS A 637 23.40 -17.19 32.52
C LYS A 637 24.20 -16.19 31.66
N PRO A 638 24.31 -16.36 30.33
CA PRO A 638 24.98 -15.38 29.48
C PRO A 638 24.37 -13.98 29.63
N CYS A 639 25.23 -12.96 29.72
CA CYS A 639 24.76 -11.58 29.77
C CYS A 639 24.12 -11.20 28.43
N PRO A 640 22.89 -10.64 28.42
CA PRO A 640 22.22 -10.22 27.18
C PRO A 640 22.94 -9.06 26.46
N LYS A 641 23.90 -8.40 27.13
CA LYS A 641 24.76 -7.36 26.53
C LYS A 641 26.13 -7.88 26.08
N GLY A 642 26.39 -9.18 26.20
CA GLY A 642 27.61 -9.84 25.71
C GLY A 642 28.90 -9.14 26.16
N PHE A 643 29.87 -9.04 25.25
CA PHE A 643 31.14 -8.33 25.49
C PHE A 643 30.98 -6.79 25.60
N ASN A 644 29.81 -6.24 25.24
CA ASN A 644 29.51 -4.81 25.34
C ASN A 644 28.91 -4.41 26.71
N CYS A 645 28.85 -5.33 27.68
CA CYS A 645 28.27 -5.06 28.99
C CYS A 645 29.08 -4.04 29.80
N LEU A 646 28.54 -2.82 29.93
CA LEU A 646 29.11 -1.76 30.77
C LEU A 646 29.08 -2.08 32.27
N ILE A 647 28.09 -2.88 32.71
CA ILE A 647 27.85 -3.17 34.12
C ILE A 647 28.94 -4.09 34.67
N GLN A 648 29.50 -4.98 33.83
CA GLN A 648 30.58 -5.90 34.18
C GLN A 648 31.81 -5.20 34.77
N PHE A 649 32.08 -3.96 34.35
CA PHE A 649 33.24 -3.16 34.78
C PHE A 649 32.85 -1.93 35.61
N SER A 650 31.62 -1.89 36.11
CA SER A 650 31.08 -0.80 36.93
C SER A 650 31.23 -1.09 38.42
N ASP A 651 30.89 -0.11 39.27
CA ASP A 651 30.91 -0.29 40.73
C ASP A 651 29.84 -1.30 41.21
N ASN A 652 28.82 -1.58 40.37
CA ASN A 652 27.80 -2.60 40.59
C ASN A 652 28.16 -3.98 40.02
N ALA A 653 29.39 -4.16 39.52
CA ALA A 653 29.85 -5.39 38.88
C ALA A 653 29.70 -6.62 39.77
N LYS A 654 29.86 -6.50 41.10
CA LYS A 654 29.78 -7.64 42.01
C LYS A 654 28.41 -8.32 41.99
N THR A 655 27.33 -7.54 41.98
CA THR A 655 25.96 -8.08 41.92
C THR A 655 25.66 -8.65 40.54
N HIS A 656 26.02 -7.93 39.48
CA HIS A 656 25.80 -8.33 38.10
C HIS A 656 26.58 -9.61 37.71
N ASN A 657 27.87 -9.64 38.02
CA ASN A 657 28.75 -10.77 37.71
C ASN A 657 28.45 -11.99 38.58
N SER A 658 27.68 -11.86 39.68
CA SER A 658 27.18 -13.04 40.42
C SER A 658 26.00 -13.74 39.74
N GLN A 659 25.35 -13.07 38.77
CA GLN A 659 24.16 -13.57 38.08
C GLN A 659 24.40 -13.86 36.60
N TYR A 660 25.31 -13.12 35.97
CA TYR A 660 25.57 -13.19 34.53
C TYR A 660 27.02 -13.50 34.19
N SER A 661 27.23 -14.34 33.18
CA SER A 661 28.52 -14.63 32.58
C SER A 661 28.80 -13.74 31.37
N HIS A 662 30.08 -13.50 31.08
CA HIS A 662 30.53 -12.64 29.97
C HIS A 662 31.73 -13.27 29.25
N PRO A 663 31.91 -13.04 27.93
CA PRO A 663 33.12 -13.49 27.25
C PRO A 663 34.40 -12.94 27.89
N CYS A 664 35.36 -13.82 28.16
CA CYS A 664 36.67 -13.44 28.67
C CYS A 664 37.44 -12.70 27.58
N ARG A 665 37.92 -11.50 27.88
CA ARG A 665 38.70 -10.66 26.95
C ARG A 665 40.00 -11.31 26.45
N TYR A 666 40.52 -12.31 27.16
CA TYR A 666 41.73 -13.04 26.77
C TYR A 666 41.41 -14.45 26.27
N ALA A 667 40.14 -14.87 26.26
CA ALA A 667 39.71 -16.22 25.86
C ALA A 667 40.65 -17.30 26.44
N GLU A 668 41.18 -18.21 25.60
CA GLU A 668 42.08 -19.29 26.05
C GLU A 668 43.42 -18.81 26.64
N LEU A 669 43.80 -17.54 26.42
CA LEU A 669 45.01 -16.94 26.98
C LEU A 669 44.80 -16.36 28.39
N CYS A 670 43.58 -16.48 28.94
CA CYS A 670 43.29 -16.05 30.30
C CYS A 670 44.06 -16.89 31.33
N ARG A 671 44.88 -16.23 32.14
CA ARG A 671 45.63 -16.88 33.24
C ARG A 671 44.90 -16.85 34.58
N ASN A 672 43.73 -16.20 34.65
CA ASN A 672 42.97 -16.03 35.89
C ASN A 672 41.46 -16.18 35.62
N PRO A 673 40.96 -17.43 35.51
CA PRO A 673 39.57 -17.69 35.19
C PRO A 673 38.67 -17.28 36.37
N GLU A 674 37.71 -16.38 36.12
CA GLU A 674 36.66 -16.04 37.08
C GLU A 674 35.37 -16.78 36.73
N PRO A 675 34.52 -17.14 37.72
CA PRO A 675 33.26 -17.86 37.47
C PRO A 675 32.30 -17.13 36.53
N ASN A 676 32.40 -15.80 36.46
CA ASN A 676 31.59 -14.92 35.62
C ASN A 676 32.17 -14.66 34.22
N LEU A 677 33.25 -15.37 33.85
CA LEU A 677 33.89 -15.25 32.54
C LEU A 677 33.78 -16.56 31.76
N THR A 678 33.22 -16.52 30.57
CA THR A 678 33.23 -17.63 29.61
C THR A 678 34.51 -17.59 28.78
N HIS A 679 35.15 -18.74 28.59
CA HIS A 679 36.39 -18.84 27.82
C HIS A 679 36.08 -19.65 26.57
N PRO A 680 35.52 -19.04 25.50
CA PRO A 680 35.17 -19.79 24.30
C PRO A 680 36.40 -20.50 23.75
N ARG A 681 36.25 -21.77 23.33
CA ARG A 681 37.32 -22.59 22.71
C ARG A 681 37.87 -22.07 21.38
N ALA A 682 37.32 -20.96 20.86
CA ALA A 682 37.55 -20.42 19.53
C ALA A 682 38.96 -19.90 19.13
N PRO A 683 40.00 -19.70 19.96
CA PRO A 683 41.14 -18.92 19.48
C PRO A 683 42.10 -19.66 18.54
N ARG A 684 41.95 -20.97 18.34
CA ARG A 684 42.75 -21.72 17.35
C ARG A 684 42.23 -21.63 15.92
N GLU A 685 41.00 -21.14 15.71
CA GLU A 685 40.38 -21.05 14.38
C GLU A 685 40.36 -19.62 13.82
N LEU A 686 40.63 -18.60 14.65
CA LEU A 686 40.75 -17.23 14.16
C LEU A 686 42.06 -17.05 13.39
N PRO A 687 42.04 -16.52 12.16
CA PRO A 687 43.25 -16.24 11.42
C PRO A 687 44.11 -15.20 12.15
N HIS A 688 45.42 -15.44 12.21
CA HIS A 688 46.38 -14.46 12.70
C HIS A 688 46.37 -13.23 11.77
N CYS A 689 46.26 -12.03 12.32
CA CYS A 689 46.36 -10.83 11.50
C CYS A 689 47.73 -10.80 10.82
N SER A 690 47.74 -10.68 9.48
CA SER A 690 48.98 -10.65 8.67
C SER A 690 49.89 -9.47 9.00
N SER A 691 49.33 -8.41 9.59
CA SER A 691 50.08 -7.23 10.05
C SER A 691 50.34 -7.20 11.55
N ASP A 692 49.82 -8.18 12.31
CA ASP A 692 49.98 -8.34 13.77
C ASP A 692 50.15 -7.03 14.57
N THR A 693 51.33 -6.78 15.14
CA THR A 693 51.67 -5.59 15.94
C THR A 693 51.68 -4.28 15.13
N ASN A 694 51.82 -4.36 13.81
CA ASN A 694 51.76 -3.24 12.86
C ASN A 694 50.36 -3.04 12.25
N CYS A 695 49.33 -3.72 12.73
CA CYS A 695 47.99 -3.60 12.18
C CYS A 695 47.41 -2.20 12.38
N LYS A 696 46.87 -1.61 11.31
CA LYS A 696 46.20 -0.29 11.37
C LYS A 696 44.77 -0.37 11.91
N GLN A 697 44.23 -1.58 12.05
CA GLN A 697 42.87 -1.87 12.51
C GLN A 697 42.82 -2.34 13.98
N LEU A 698 43.90 -2.14 14.75
CA LEU A 698 43.94 -2.52 16.19
C LEU A 698 42.86 -1.83 17.05
N CYS A 699 42.31 -0.72 16.55
CA CYS A 699 41.26 0.07 17.20
C CYS A 699 39.85 -0.27 16.69
N ASP A 700 39.72 -1.22 15.76
CA ASP A 700 38.44 -1.67 15.23
C ASP A 700 37.96 -2.91 16.02
N PRO A 701 36.84 -2.82 16.77
CA PRO A 701 36.34 -3.92 17.57
C PRO A 701 35.93 -5.13 16.73
N ILE A 702 35.48 -4.93 15.48
CA ILE A 702 35.09 -6.02 14.58
C ILE A 702 36.34 -6.74 14.09
N HIS A 703 37.38 -6.00 13.70
CA HIS A 703 38.67 -6.60 13.35
C HIS A 703 39.23 -7.43 14.51
N ARG A 704 39.18 -6.89 15.74
CA ARG A 704 39.67 -7.55 16.95
C ARG A 704 38.89 -8.81 17.33
N ALA A 705 37.61 -8.89 16.95
CA ALA A 705 36.80 -10.09 17.12
C ALA A 705 37.09 -11.19 16.06
N HIS A 706 37.60 -10.81 14.88
CA HIS A 706 37.82 -11.74 13.76
C HIS A 706 39.29 -12.14 13.56
N PHE A 707 40.26 -11.40 14.11
CA PHE A 707 41.68 -11.65 13.91
C PHE A 707 42.45 -11.67 15.23
N PHE A 708 43.38 -12.63 15.33
CA PHE A 708 44.30 -12.72 16.46
C PHE A 708 45.49 -11.76 16.30
N HIS A 709 45.86 -11.12 17.41
CA HIS A 709 47.08 -10.32 17.53
C HIS A 709 47.89 -10.75 18.76
N THR A 710 49.20 -10.84 18.61
CA THR A 710 50.13 -11.16 19.70
C THR A 710 50.02 -10.12 20.81
N ASP A 711 49.97 -10.57 22.06
CA ASP A 711 49.96 -9.75 23.29
C ASP A 711 48.78 -8.75 23.42
N LEU A 712 47.70 -8.93 22.66
CA LEU A 712 46.50 -8.12 22.74
C LEU A 712 45.26 -8.94 23.10
N PRO A 713 44.30 -8.37 23.85
CA PRO A 713 43.04 -9.05 24.15
C PRO A 713 42.18 -9.19 22.89
N PHE A 714 41.36 -10.23 22.82
CA PHE A 714 40.40 -10.45 21.73
C PHE A 714 39.31 -9.38 21.74
N TYR A 715 38.76 -9.09 22.92
CA TYR A 715 37.67 -8.12 23.07
C TYR A 715 38.17 -6.81 23.70
N LEU A 716 37.68 -5.69 23.16
CA LEU A 716 37.88 -4.36 23.76
C LEU A 716 36.93 -4.16 24.95
N ILE A 717 37.33 -3.36 25.93
CA ILE A 717 36.49 -3.04 27.09
C ILE A 717 35.46 -1.99 26.67
N PRO A 718 34.17 -2.14 26.96
CA PRO A 718 33.22 -1.07 26.67
C PRO A 718 33.59 0.20 27.45
N CYS A 719 33.83 1.30 26.74
CA CYS A 719 34.19 2.58 27.31
C CYS A 719 33.02 3.10 28.16
N ARG A 720 33.27 3.50 29.41
CA ARG A 720 32.22 4.07 30.29
C ARG A 720 31.51 5.30 29.69
N ARG A 721 32.17 6.02 28.77
CA ARG A 721 31.62 7.19 28.08
C ARG A 721 31.02 6.88 26.71
N GLN A 722 31.20 5.67 26.16
CA GLN A 722 30.60 5.23 24.87
C GLN A 722 30.69 6.33 23.78
N LYS A 723 29.61 6.60 23.05
CA LYS A 723 29.49 7.66 22.02
C LYS A 723 29.84 9.08 22.52
N SER A 724 29.92 9.32 23.84
CA SER A 724 30.32 10.61 24.45
C SER A 724 31.80 10.69 24.89
N CYS A 725 32.62 9.68 24.55
CA CYS A 725 34.04 9.73 24.82
C CYS A 725 34.78 10.62 23.82
N ASN A 726 35.49 11.64 24.33
CA ASN A 726 36.31 12.53 23.50
C ASN A 726 37.79 12.11 23.44
N ASP A 727 38.17 11.01 24.11
CA ASP A 727 39.54 10.49 24.08
C ASP A 727 39.75 9.62 22.83
N ASN A 728 40.34 10.24 21.82
CA ASN A 728 40.70 9.58 20.56
C ASN A 728 42.15 9.08 20.54
N SER A 729 42.84 9.06 21.69
CA SER A 729 44.22 8.56 21.74
C SER A 729 44.28 7.09 21.33
N GLU A 730 45.33 6.73 20.60
CA GLU A 730 45.54 5.36 20.14
C GLU A 730 45.60 4.36 21.32
N GLY A 731 46.19 4.77 22.44
CA GLY A 731 46.23 3.97 23.66
C GLY A 731 44.85 3.69 24.26
N HIS A 732 43.94 4.68 24.22
CA HIS A 732 42.54 4.50 24.64
C HIS A 732 41.78 3.59 23.67
N ARG A 733 41.87 3.84 22.37
CA ARG A 733 41.15 3.07 21.34
C ARG A 733 41.63 1.62 21.17
N LYS A 734 42.88 1.31 21.52
CA LYS A 734 43.38 -0.08 21.58
C LYS A 734 42.83 -0.89 22.75
N LYS A 735 42.26 -0.21 23.76
CA LYS A 735 41.78 -0.81 25.01
C LYS A 735 40.25 -0.75 25.14
N TYR A 736 39.60 0.27 24.60
CA TYR A 736 38.17 0.51 24.79
C TYR A 736 37.36 0.59 23.49
N SER A 737 36.17 -0.01 23.46
CA SER A 737 35.13 0.16 22.42
C SER A 737 34.13 1.24 22.83
N HIS A 738 33.54 1.95 21.87
CA HIS A 738 32.56 3.02 22.11
C HIS A 738 31.14 2.64 21.69
N GLY A 739 30.87 1.34 21.57
CA GLY A 739 29.60 0.82 21.13
C GLY A 739 29.45 0.95 19.62
N GLU A 740 30.55 0.82 18.89
CA GLU A 740 30.52 0.60 17.45
C GLU A 740 29.63 -0.63 17.19
N GLU A 741 28.52 -0.43 16.49
CA GLU A 741 27.48 -1.44 16.19
C GLU A 741 28.05 -2.49 15.23
N GLY A 742 28.83 -3.41 15.78
CA GLY A 742 29.31 -4.61 15.09
C GLY A 742 28.68 -5.82 15.73
N LEU A 743 27.83 -6.52 14.97
CA LEU A 743 27.22 -7.84 15.26
C LEU A 743 25.79 -7.88 15.85
N GLU A 744 24.90 -6.91 15.55
CA GLU A 744 23.46 -7.06 15.87
C GLU A 744 22.57 -7.59 14.72
N GLU A 745 23.09 -7.79 13.50
CA GLU A 745 22.27 -8.36 12.40
C GLU A 745 22.53 -9.84 12.14
N ILE A 746 22.62 -10.65 13.19
CA ILE A 746 22.48 -12.10 13.04
C ILE A 746 21.47 -12.66 14.04
N GLY A 747 20.22 -12.70 13.57
CA GLY A 747 19.20 -13.70 13.89
C GLY A 747 18.47 -13.54 15.21
N GLU A 748 17.21 -13.10 15.14
CA GLU A 748 16.09 -13.94 15.58
C GLU A 748 14.77 -13.44 14.94
N GLU A 749 14.28 -14.23 13.98
CA GLU A 749 12.85 -14.33 13.74
C GLU A 749 12.17 -14.81 15.04
N THR A 750 10.95 -14.30 15.22
CA THR A 750 9.86 -14.76 16.09
C THR A 750 9.75 -14.20 17.52
N PHE A 751 8.48 -13.91 17.85
CA PHE A 751 7.86 -13.74 19.17
C PHE A 751 7.82 -12.35 19.83
N GLU A 752 6.65 -11.72 19.66
CA GLU A 752 5.90 -10.82 20.55
C GLU A 752 6.64 -9.68 21.29
N GLY A 753 6.43 -8.45 20.78
CA GLY A 753 6.80 -7.21 21.45
C GLY A 753 5.59 -6.43 21.99
N ARG A 754 5.65 -6.11 23.28
CA ARG A 754 4.99 -4.98 23.98
C ARG A 754 5.84 -4.76 25.25
N VAL A 755 6.30 -3.58 25.67
CA VAL A 755 5.93 -2.17 25.44
C VAL A 755 7.15 -1.28 25.76
N ASP A 756 7.28 -0.18 25.00
CA ASP A 756 7.87 1.16 25.23
C ASP A 756 8.86 1.43 26.37
N TYR A 757 9.86 2.29 26.11
CA TYR A 757 9.74 3.75 26.36
C TYR A 757 11.03 4.56 26.13
N PHE A 758 10.81 5.83 25.73
CA PHE A 758 11.61 7.05 25.96
C PHE A 758 12.77 7.45 24.99
N SER A 759 12.38 8.31 24.05
CA SER A 759 12.86 9.69 23.81
C SER A 759 14.24 10.00 23.22
N LEU A 760 14.22 10.82 22.17
CA LEU A 760 15.16 11.94 22.00
C LEU A 760 14.42 13.21 21.48
N LYS A 761 14.11 14.10 22.42
CA LYS A 761 14.29 15.57 22.25
C LYS A 761 15.80 15.80 22.08
N ILE A 762 16.35 16.84 21.46
CA ILE A 762 16.40 18.28 21.84
C ILE A 762 17.12 18.93 20.62
N PHE A 763 16.73 20.07 20.03
CA PHE A 763 17.03 21.45 20.48
C PHE A 763 16.36 22.46 19.54
N PHE A 764 15.63 23.43 20.11
CA PHE A 764 15.89 24.86 19.87
C PHE A 764 15.26 25.68 21.00
N HIS A 765 16.09 26.45 21.68
CA HIS A 765 15.69 27.53 22.58
C HIS A 765 16.26 28.80 21.96
N PHE A 766 15.44 29.78 21.62
CA PHE A 766 15.71 31.21 21.86
C PHE A 766 14.46 32.07 21.57
N HIS A 767 14.36 33.13 22.36
CA HIS A 767 13.24 34.03 22.57
C HIS A 767 12.67 34.76 21.33
N LEU A 768 11.34 34.92 21.35
CA LEU A 768 10.59 35.97 20.68
C LEU A 768 10.79 37.31 21.40
N SER A 769 11.28 38.32 20.68
CA SER A 769 11.01 39.74 20.90
C SER A 769 11.32 40.48 19.60
N TYR A 770 10.31 41.00 18.90
CA TYR A 770 10.53 42.06 17.92
C TYR A 770 9.33 43.02 17.86
N THR A 771 9.65 44.30 17.99
CA THR A 771 8.82 45.45 17.65
C THR A 771 9.54 46.22 16.53
N VAL A 772 8.77 46.55 15.48
CA VAL A 772 8.85 47.67 14.51
C VAL A 772 10.16 47.95 13.72
N VAL A 773 9.96 48.10 12.39
CA VAL A 773 10.37 49.20 11.48
C VAL A 773 10.95 48.72 10.14
N SER A 774 10.32 49.27 9.10
CA SER A 774 10.53 49.33 7.64
C SER A 774 11.94 49.40 7.03
N ALA A 775 12.05 48.92 5.77
CA ALA A 775 12.44 49.66 4.54
C ALA A 775 12.52 48.66 3.35
N GLN A 776 11.69 48.72 2.29
CA GLN A 776 11.88 49.43 0.99
C GLN A 776 13.30 49.37 0.39
N SER A 777 13.56 49.22 -0.91
CA SER A 777 12.78 48.95 -2.12
C SER A 777 13.74 48.81 -3.32
N THR A 778 13.34 48.00 -4.31
CA THR A 778 13.54 48.07 -5.77
C THR A 778 14.36 49.20 -6.43
N GLN A 779 15.00 48.89 -7.57
CA GLN A 779 15.19 49.83 -8.67
C GLN A 779 14.61 49.31 -10.00
N HIS A 780 13.77 50.14 -10.62
CA HIS A 780 13.46 50.11 -12.04
C HIS A 780 13.75 51.49 -12.66
N ARG A 781 14.05 51.50 -13.95
CA ARG A 781 14.43 52.64 -14.80
C ARG A 781 13.40 53.78 -14.77
N GLN A 782 13.90 55.02 -14.74
CA GLN A 782 13.15 56.28 -14.86
C GLN A 782 12.79 56.63 -16.32
N LYS A 783 11.65 57.31 -16.50
CA LYS A 783 11.61 58.69 -17.00
C LYS A 783 10.31 59.41 -16.60
N MET A 784 10.48 60.68 -16.23
CA MET A 784 9.59 61.53 -15.44
C MET A 784 8.52 62.28 -16.27
N GLN A 785 7.40 62.63 -15.61
CA GLN A 785 6.84 63.98 -15.59
C GLN A 785 6.05 64.21 -14.28
N LYS A 786 6.28 65.35 -13.64
CA LYS A 786 5.76 65.75 -12.32
C LYS A 786 4.34 66.34 -12.44
N HIS A 787 3.45 66.01 -11.50
CA HIS A 787 2.78 67.01 -10.65
C HIS A 787 2.05 66.36 -9.44
N THR A 788 2.36 66.93 -8.27
CA THR A 788 1.60 67.04 -7.02
C THR A 788 1.22 65.77 -6.23
N ILE A 789 1.89 65.61 -5.08
CA ILE A 789 1.73 64.55 -4.09
C ILE A 789 0.60 64.91 -3.10
N VAL A 790 -0.32 63.97 -2.88
CA VAL A 790 -1.06 63.78 -1.62
C VAL A 790 -0.89 62.30 -1.23
N PRO A 791 -0.46 61.97 0.00
CA PRO A 791 -0.12 60.60 0.40
C PRO A 791 -1.30 59.86 1.06
N ALA A 792 -1.39 58.54 0.81
CA ALA A 792 -1.67 57.46 1.77
C ALA A 792 -2.27 56.22 1.07
N THR A 793 -1.58 55.08 1.16
CA THR A 793 -2.07 53.77 0.71
C THR A 793 -3.22 53.29 1.58
N ARG A 794 -4.44 53.31 1.03
CA ARG A 794 -5.67 52.81 1.67
C ARG A 794 -5.71 51.28 1.68
N VAL A 795 -6.15 50.67 2.78
CA VAL A 795 -6.24 49.21 2.95
C VAL A 795 -7.29 48.64 1.99
N PRO A 796 -7.07 47.52 1.27
CA PRO A 796 -8.10 46.96 0.39
C PRO A 796 -9.40 46.66 1.16
N CYS A 797 -10.53 47.13 0.63
CA CYS A 797 -11.83 46.85 1.21
C CYS A 797 -12.12 45.34 1.12
N LYS A 798 -12.44 44.69 2.24
CA LYS A 798 -12.73 43.25 2.28
C LYS A 798 -13.92 42.82 1.41
N TRP A 799 -14.79 43.76 1.03
CA TRP A 799 -15.93 43.51 0.14
C TRP A 799 -15.63 43.80 -1.33
N GLY A 800 -14.40 44.24 -1.66
CA GLY A 800 -13.97 44.51 -3.03
C GLY A 800 -14.96 45.40 -3.78
N SER A 801 -15.21 45.11 -5.06
CA SER A 801 -16.16 45.85 -5.90
C SER A 801 -17.63 45.80 -5.44
N ARG A 802 -17.97 45.03 -4.38
CA ARG A 802 -19.32 44.92 -3.81
C ARG A 802 -19.53 45.72 -2.53
N CYS A 803 -18.56 46.57 -2.14
CA CYS A 803 -18.71 47.42 -0.96
C CYS A 803 -19.85 48.42 -1.13
N ARG A 804 -20.84 48.39 -0.22
CA ARG A 804 -21.98 49.32 -0.22
C ARG A 804 -21.59 50.74 0.24
N ASP A 805 -20.48 50.84 0.96
CA ASP A 805 -19.95 52.09 1.50
C ASP A 805 -18.89 52.72 0.57
N ALA A 806 -18.74 52.21 -0.65
CA ALA A 806 -17.81 52.74 -1.65
C ALA A 806 -18.14 54.17 -2.14
N ALA A 807 -19.26 54.74 -1.68
CA ALA A 807 -19.65 56.14 -1.88
C ALA A 807 -19.44 57.03 -0.64
N ASP A 808 -19.18 56.45 0.54
CA ASP A 808 -18.90 57.22 1.76
C ASP A 808 -17.46 57.73 1.73
N ALA A 809 -17.30 59.05 1.73
CA ALA A 809 -16.00 59.71 1.67
C ALA A 809 -15.06 59.28 2.82
N LYS A 810 -15.59 59.05 4.03
CA LYS A 810 -14.79 58.59 5.19
C LYS A 810 -14.36 57.13 5.05
N HIS A 811 -15.23 56.29 4.50
CA HIS A 811 -14.90 54.90 4.19
C HIS A 811 -13.82 54.85 3.10
N CYS A 812 -14.03 55.61 2.02
CA CYS A 812 -13.08 55.69 0.94
C CYS A 812 -11.74 56.25 1.41
N GLU A 813 -11.68 57.19 2.35
CA GLU A 813 -10.42 57.65 2.96
C GLU A 813 -9.58 56.54 3.59
N LYS A 814 -10.22 55.47 4.07
CA LYS A 814 -9.56 54.35 4.75
C LYS A 814 -9.33 53.13 3.86
N TYR A 815 -10.22 52.87 2.89
CA TYR A 815 -10.21 51.65 2.09
C TYR A 815 -10.12 51.84 0.56
N SER A 816 -9.39 50.97 -0.13
CA SER A 816 -9.22 50.96 -1.59
C SER A 816 -10.10 49.91 -2.29
N HIS A 817 -10.50 50.19 -3.54
CA HIS A 817 -11.36 49.35 -4.39
C HIS A 817 -10.73 49.21 -5.80
N PRO A 818 -10.89 48.07 -6.50
CA PRO A 818 -10.29 47.86 -7.83
C PRO A 818 -10.93 48.75 -8.92
N PRO A 819 -10.15 49.31 -9.87
CA PRO A 819 -10.66 50.18 -10.92
C PRO A 819 -11.34 49.40 -12.05
N GLY A 820 -12.46 49.91 -12.59
CA GLY A 820 -12.98 49.47 -13.91
C GLY A 820 -14.38 48.86 -13.98
N ILE A 821 -15.26 49.02 -12.98
CA ILE A 821 -16.67 48.67 -13.14
C ILE A 821 -17.49 49.96 -13.15
N GLU A 822 -18.16 50.24 -14.28
CA GLU A 822 -19.12 51.34 -14.37
C GLU A 822 -20.21 51.15 -13.33
N LYS A 823 -20.49 52.23 -12.60
CA LYS A 823 -21.14 52.28 -11.28
C LYS A 823 -22.58 51.74 -11.18
N ASN A 824 -23.13 51.07 -12.18
CA ASN A 824 -24.52 50.59 -12.18
C ASN A 824 -24.76 49.23 -12.89
N ASP A 825 -23.72 48.48 -13.27
CA ASP A 825 -23.94 47.19 -13.93
C ASP A 825 -24.02 46.01 -12.92
N ASN A 826 -25.24 45.59 -12.59
CA ASN A 826 -25.51 44.43 -11.72
C ASN A 826 -25.33 43.07 -12.41
N ARG A 827 -24.84 43.03 -13.66
CA ARG A 827 -24.65 41.77 -14.42
C ARG A 827 -23.35 41.07 -14.04
N ILE A 828 -23.36 39.74 -14.15
CA ILE A 828 -22.21 38.88 -13.82
C ILE A 828 -21.16 38.99 -14.95
N PRO A 829 -19.85 39.14 -14.69
CA PRO A 829 -18.86 39.15 -15.77
C PRO A 829 -18.93 37.88 -16.62
N CYS A 830 -19.01 38.02 -17.94
CA CYS A 830 -19.00 36.88 -18.87
C CYS A 830 -17.64 36.19 -18.81
N LYS A 831 -17.61 34.86 -18.63
CA LYS A 831 -16.36 34.08 -18.55
C LYS A 831 -15.51 34.14 -19.83
N TRP A 832 -16.11 34.47 -20.97
CA TRP A 832 -15.43 34.64 -22.25
C TRP A 832 -15.04 36.10 -22.54
N GLY A 833 -15.33 37.04 -21.63
CA GLY A 833 -14.96 38.45 -21.77
C GLY A 833 -15.38 39.04 -23.13
N THR A 834 -14.50 39.81 -23.76
CA THR A 834 -14.70 40.39 -25.10
C THR A 834 -14.79 39.35 -26.22
N GLN A 835 -14.47 38.07 -25.98
CA GLN A 835 -14.51 36.98 -26.96
C GLN A 835 -15.84 36.19 -26.95
N CYS A 836 -16.87 36.66 -26.25
CA CYS A 836 -18.16 35.97 -26.23
C CYS A 836 -18.94 36.12 -27.55
N HIS A 837 -19.31 34.99 -28.16
CA HIS A 837 -20.14 34.94 -29.37
C HIS A 837 -21.64 34.75 -29.09
N ASP A 838 -22.07 34.64 -27.83
CA ASP A 838 -23.49 34.51 -27.46
C ASP A 838 -24.16 35.89 -27.42
N HIS A 839 -24.87 36.22 -28.51
CA HIS A 839 -25.55 37.50 -28.66
C HIS A 839 -27.03 37.46 -28.27
N LYS A 840 -27.53 36.37 -27.67
CA LYS A 840 -28.92 36.26 -27.23
C LYS A 840 -29.26 37.33 -26.18
N SER A 841 -30.49 37.86 -26.22
CA SER A 841 -30.96 38.92 -25.32
C SER A 841 -30.86 38.54 -23.83
N ASP A 842 -31.15 37.28 -23.52
CA ASP A 842 -31.14 36.77 -22.14
C ASP A 842 -29.70 36.64 -21.59
N HIS A 843 -28.76 36.29 -22.46
CA HIS A 843 -27.33 36.29 -22.13
C HIS A 843 -26.86 37.71 -21.80
N ARG A 844 -27.15 38.70 -22.67
CA ARG A 844 -26.76 40.10 -22.47
C ARG A 844 -27.45 40.79 -21.28
N ARG A 845 -28.59 40.26 -20.83
CA ARG A 845 -29.27 40.70 -19.59
C ARG A 845 -28.61 40.16 -18.33
N LYS A 846 -28.01 38.97 -18.39
CA LYS A 846 -27.41 38.31 -17.21
C LYS A 846 -25.91 38.58 -17.07
N TYR A 847 -25.20 38.74 -18.19
CA TYR A 847 -23.75 38.86 -18.20
C TYR A 847 -23.24 40.19 -18.76
N SER A 848 -22.27 40.81 -18.07
CA SER A 848 -21.54 42.00 -18.52
C SER A 848 -20.31 41.59 -19.34
N HIS A 849 -20.03 42.37 -20.38
CA HIS A 849 -18.84 42.23 -21.21
C HIS A 849 -18.07 43.55 -21.06
N PRO A 850 -16.79 43.53 -20.66
CA PRO A 850 -15.98 44.74 -20.69
C PRO A 850 -15.98 45.28 -22.11
N SER A 851 -16.31 46.55 -22.32
CA SER A 851 -16.17 47.22 -23.61
C SER A 851 -14.73 47.07 -24.09
N ALA A 852 -14.53 46.68 -25.36
CA ALA A 852 -13.21 46.62 -25.97
C ALA A 852 -12.52 47.99 -25.98
#